data_AF-A0AAD3HIE3-F1
#
_entry.id   AF-A0AAD3HIE3-F1
#
_cell.length_a   1.000
_cell.length_b   1.000
_cell.length_c   1.000
_cell.angle_alpha   90.00
_cell.angle_beta   90.00
_cell.angle_gamma   90.00
#
_symmetry.space_group_name_H-M   'P 1'
#
loop_
_entity.id
_entity.type
_entity.pdbx_description
1 polymer ?
#
loop_
_entity_poly.entity_id
_entity_poly.type
_entity_poly.pdbx_seq_one_letter_code
_entity_poly.pdbx_strand_id
1 'polypeptide(L)'
;MTLKVSAPDGVKVYHITSGKTLPQWLAESKKKSLRKNEEYRRRLELIQDFGFKSAAQRIKISPDRNYVFASGYHPFSVRCFDLGNLAMKFERNLDAEVVDFCVLSDDFSKLAFLCSDRSLLFHARFGSYYRTRVPRFGRDLAYFSPSAELLVAASAPELYRLNLQEGRFMSPLPSASPAVNACGVSPSHGLFAAAGEDGQLECFDLRQRTSVGLLDAAAAAGAPGEQLTALRFDDSGLHVAVGTGNGLVALYDLRSQRPLVVKDHMYGSRIVDIKFHSYGADASAHNRRVISSDRHIVKVWDINNGEGYTSIEPEEGDINDVCVWPDSGLIMVANDSPNMHGYFVPSLGPAPRWCSHLEGLTEELAEAAPAVYDDYRFVTRAELGRLGLEHLLGTSLLRAYMHGFFVDNRLYAKAKSLMDPFAYETYRQQRIAKKLEEERQSRISIIRKLPKVNTKVAARIMAESADADKAAADGTAAAAAGSSKASQRAAAAAANPLADSRFSAMFEDPDFTIDEEAEEYRLLHPNAAREKKDEEELLREHFQEVLSDEGGGSSDGGDEDDDDGADSLDEMDERSTEAPRAKKKPNSKRLPERPPAGPPAKRPKQAQTATEGGKGPSMFVARDATAAEAFRRGESLAAKLNQPLSERVASEPQSAPPRRLGGSREVSFVPRGGGGG
;
A
#
# COMPACT_ATOMS: atom_id res chain seq x y z
N MET A 1 0.27 8.63 -0.24
CA MET A 1 -1.18 8.48 0.01
C MET A 1 -1.33 8.22 1.50
N THR A 2 -2.37 8.67 2.19
CA THR A 2 -2.39 8.56 3.67
C THR A 2 -3.73 8.02 4.12
N LEU A 3 -3.75 6.74 4.48
CA LEU A 3 -4.83 6.17 5.30
C LEU A 3 -4.71 6.76 6.70
N LYS A 4 -5.86 7.04 7.33
CA LYS A 4 -5.85 7.45 8.73
C LYS A 4 -5.63 6.20 9.58
N VAL A 5 -4.56 6.21 10.37
CA VAL A 5 -4.24 5.12 11.30
C VAL A 5 -4.63 5.56 12.70
N SER A 6 -5.44 4.76 13.38
CA SER A 6 -5.63 4.84 14.82
C SER A 6 -4.98 3.61 15.45
N ALA A 7 -4.40 3.76 16.64
CA ALA A 7 -3.80 2.64 17.37
C ALA A 7 -4.37 2.53 18.79
N PRO A 8 -5.70 2.29 18.94
CA PRO A 8 -6.27 2.03 20.25
C PRO A 8 -5.69 0.71 20.80
N ASP A 9 -5.32 0.72 22.09
CA ASP A 9 -4.76 -0.43 22.80
C ASP A 9 -3.47 -1.03 22.17
N GLY A 10 -2.77 -0.26 21.32
CA GLY A 10 -1.54 -0.69 20.64
C GLY A 10 -1.77 -1.50 19.36
N VAL A 11 -3.02 -1.72 18.95
CA VAL A 11 -3.38 -2.40 17.71
C VAL A 11 -3.65 -1.38 16.60
N LYS A 12 -2.95 -1.45 15.48
CA LYS A 12 -3.13 -0.53 14.34
C LYS A 12 -4.44 -0.84 13.61
N VAL A 13 -5.34 0.12 13.59
CA VAL A 13 -6.59 0.14 12.83
C VAL A 13 -6.46 1.17 11.71
N TYR A 14 -6.62 0.72 10.47
CA TYR A 14 -6.53 1.55 9.28
C TYR A 14 -7.93 1.91 8.80
N HIS A 15 -8.23 3.20 8.73
CA HIS A 15 -9.50 3.67 8.20
C HIS A 15 -9.36 3.95 6.69
N ILE A 16 -10.07 3.14 5.90
CA ILE A 16 -9.95 3.07 4.44
C ILE A 16 -10.69 4.23 3.77
N THR A 17 -11.86 4.60 4.31
CA THR A 17 -12.74 5.59 3.68
C THR A 17 -12.63 6.99 4.30
N SER A 18 -11.58 7.29 5.09
CA SER A 18 -11.33 8.65 5.60
C SER A 18 -10.96 9.59 4.48
N GLY A 19 -11.95 10.30 3.97
CA GLY A 19 -11.75 11.50 3.19
C GLY A 19 -12.91 12.44 3.45
N LYS A 20 -12.62 13.73 3.64
CA LYS A 20 -13.66 14.75 3.76
C LYS A 20 -14.61 14.62 2.58
N THR A 21 -15.88 14.36 2.88
CA THR A 21 -16.88 14.16 1.86
C THR A 21 -17.10 15.48 1.12
N LEU A 22 -17.06 15.42 -0.21
CA LEU A 22 -17.46 16.56 -1.01
C LEU A 22 -18.98 16.54 -1.10
N PRO A 23 -19.67 17.67 -0.82
CA PRO A 23 -21.09 17.74 -1.00
C PRO A 23 -21.46 17.38 -2.44
N GLN A 24 -22.47 16.53 -2.63
CA GLN A 24 -22.83 15.99 -3.95
C GLN A 24 -23.30 17.07 -4.93
N TRP A 25 -23.76 18.23 -4.42
CA TRP A 25 -24.15 19.40 -5.23
C TRP A 25 -22.95 20.20 -5.77
N LEU A 26 -21.73 19.88 -5.35
CA LEU A 26 -20.54 20.57 -5.82
C LEU A 26 -20.32 20.28 -7.32
N ALA A 27 -20.49 21.31 -8.15
CA ALA A 27 -20.34 21.22 -9.60
C ALA A 27 -19.00 20.57 -9.99
N GLU A 28 -19.01 19.77 -11.06
CA GLU A 28 -17.81 19.11 -11.61
C GLU A 28 -16.67 20.09 -11.92
N SER A 29 -16.98 21.37 -12.16
CA SER A 29 -15.98 22.43 -12.33
C SER A 29 -15.10 22.63 -11.09
N LYS A 30 -15.68 22.52 -9.88
CA LYS A 30 -14.93 22.57 -8.62
C LYS A 30 -14.17 21.26 -8.36
N LYS A 31 -14.66 20.10 -8.83
CA LYS A 31 -13.89 18.84 -8.81
C LYS A 31 -12.59 18.97 -9.62
N LYS A 32 -12.61 19.70 -10.74
CA LYS A 32 -11.39 19.99 -11.53
C LYS A 32 -10.39 20.87 -10.77
N SER A 33 -10.84 21.85 -9.97
CA SER A 33 -9.92 22.63 -9.12
C SER A 33 -9.34 21.81 -7.97
N LEU A 34 -10.10 20.85 -7.43
CA LEU A 34 -9.67 19.95 -6.35
C LEU A 34 -8.60 18.95 -6.81
N ARG A 35 -8.45 18.72 -8.12
CA ARG A 35 -7.28 18.00 -8.66
C ARG A 35 -5.96 18.66 -8.31
N LYS A 36 -5.93 19.91 -7.83
CA LYS A 36 -4.70 20.55 -7.34
C LYS A 36 -4.45 20.32 -5.85
N ASN A 37 -5.47 19.88 -5.10
CA ASN A 37 -5.34 19.61 -3.68
C ASN A 37 -4.64 18.26 -3.47
N GLU A 38 -3.60 18.27 -2.65
CA GLU A 38 -2.79 17.10 -2.34
C GLU A 38 -3.59 16.05 -1.56
N GLU A 39 -4.44 16.47 -0.60
CA GLU A 39 -5.36 15.59 0.12
C GLU A 39 -6.32 14.84 -0.81
N TYR A 40 -6.87 15.54 -1.82
CA TYR A 40 -7.79 14.93 -2.79
C TYR A 40 -7.08 13.93 -3.71
N ARG A 41 -5.82 14.19 -4.08
CA ARG A 41 -5.00 13.25 -4.87
C ARG A 41 -4.57 12.02 -4.08
N ARG A 42 -4.43 12.16 -2.76
CA ARG A 42 -3.98 11.10 -1.84
C ARG A 42 -5.11 10.27 -1.25
N ARG A 43 -6.37 10.63 -1.52
CA ARG A 43 -7.55 9.89 -1.05
C ARG A 43 -7.63 8.54 -1.74
N LEU A 44 -7.73 7.50 -0.93
CA LEU A 44 -8.05 6.15 -1.39
C LEU A 44 -9.58 5.96 -1.34
N GLU A 45 -10.16 5.52 -2.44
CA GLU A 45 -11.51 4.94 -2.45
C GLU A 45 -11.35 3.51 -2.94
N LEU A 46 -11.59 2.54 -2.05
CA LEU A 46 -11.45 1.12 -2.37
C LEU A 46 -12.56 0.64 -3.30
N ILE A 47 -13.79 1.02 -2.98
CA ILE A 47 -14.99 0.77 -3.79
C ILE A 47 -15.50 2.13 -4.27
N GLN A 48 -15.73 2.24 -5.57
CA GLN A 48 -16.24 3.46 -6.17
C GLN A 48 -17.67 3.75 -5.67
N ASP A 49 -17.91 5.02 -5.30
CA ASP A 49 -19.21 5.52 -4.82
C ASP A 49 -19.80 4.71 -3.64
N PHE A 50 -18.92 4.29 -2.73
CA PHE A 50 -19.25 3.55 -1.51
C PHE A 50 -19.85 4.47 -0.43
N GLY A 51 -21.11 4.84 -0.65
CA GLY A 51 -21.88 5.70 0.23
C GLY A 51 -23.31 5.89 -0.28
N PHE A 52 -24.12 6.64 0.44
CA PHE A 52 -25.45 7.11 0.09
C PHE A 52 -25.52 8.64 0.17
N LYS A 53 -26.66 9.22 -0.22
CA LYS A 53 -26.85 10.67 -0.16
C LYS A 53 -27.05 11.19 1.26
N SER A 54 -27.71 10.39 2.10
CA SER A 54 -28.03 10.72 3.48
C SER A 54 -27.25 9.83 4.43
N ALA A 55 -27.66 8.57 4.53
CA ALA A 55 -27.17 7.61 5.51
C ALA A 55 -27.32 6.18 4.99
N ALA A 56 -26.48 5.28 5.51
CA ALA A 56 -26.58 3.83 5.31
C ALA A 56 -27.25 3.16 6.52
N GLN A 57 -28.15 2.20 6.27
CA GLN A 57 -28.91 1.51 7.33
C GLN A 57 -28.39 0.10 7.62
N ARG A 58 -28.21 -0.73 6.58
CA ARG A 58 -27.78 -2.13 6.72
C ARG A 58 -26.73 -2.48 5.68
N ILE A 59 -25.79 -3.36 6.04
CA ILE A 59 -24.75 -3.88 5.16
C ILE A 59 -24.66 -5.39 5.32
N LYS A 60 -24.76 -6.11 4.20
CA LYS A 60 -24.56 -7.57 4.20
C LYS A 60 -23.73 -8.00 3.00
N ILE A 61 -22.85 -8.96 3.24
CA ILE A 61 -22.02 -9.60 2.22
C ILE A 61 -22.77 -10.83 1.68
N SER A 62 -22.57 -11.16 0.41
CA SER A 62 -23.08 -12.41 -0.16
C SER A 62 -22.23 -13.60 0.30
N PRO A 63 -22.80 -14.81 0.45
CA PRO A 63 -22.01 -16.00 0.84
C PRO A 63 -20.79 -16.27 -0.05
N ASP A 64 -20.88 -15.97 -1.35
CA ASP A 64 -19.76 -16.09 -2.30
C ASP A 64 -18.65 -15.05 -2.13
N ARG A 65 -18.84 -14.06 -1.26
CA ARG A 65 -17.86 -13.01 -0.96
C ARG A 65 -17.44 -12.19 -2.20
N ASN A 66 -18.32 -12.08 -3.19
CA ASN A 66 -18.11 -11.26 -4.39
C ASN A 66 -18.99 -10.02 -4.43
N TYR A 67 -20.09 -10.01 -3.66
CA TYR A 67 -21.06 -8.92 -3.64
C TYR A 67 -21.25 -8.36 -2.25
N VAL A 68 -21.34 -7.03 -2.15
CA VAL A 68 -21.77 -6.33 -0.94
C VAL A 68 -23.08 -5.61 -1.24
N PHE A 69 -24.05 -5.78 -0.36
CA PHE A 69 -25.30 -5.05 -0.37
C PHE A 69 -25.29 -4.01 0.73
N ALA A 70 -25.74 -2.81 0.38
CA ALA A 70 -26.01 -1.77 1.36
C ALA A 70 -27.40 -1.19 1.11
N SER A 71 -28.10 -0.84 2.18
CA SER A 71 -29.37 -0.09 2.12
C SER A 71 -29.17 1.36 2.56
N GLY A 72 -29.81 2.27 1.83
CA GLY A 72 -29.79 3.71 2.08
C GLY A 72 -31.10 4.21 2.66
N TYR A 73 -31.00 5.28 3.46
CA TYR A 73 -32.17 5.90 4.10
C TYR A 73 -32.94 6.86 3.18
N HIS A 74 -32.26 7.72 2.40
CA HIS A 74 -32.95 8.67 1.53
C HIS A 74 -32.18 8.99 0.24
N PRO A 75 -32.76 8.75 -0.97
CA PRO A 75 -33.97 7.95 -1.19
C PRO A 75 -33.78 6.52 -0.66
N PHE A 76 -34.86 5.81 -0.33
CA PHE A 76 -34.77 4.40 0.03
C PHE A 76 -34.23 3.64 -1.16
N SER A 77 -32.95 3.26 -1.11
CA SER A 77 -32.29 2.57 -2.20
C SER A 77 -31.41 1.44 -1.69
N VAL A 78 -31.27 0.41 -2.50
CA VAL A 78 -30.37 -0.70 -2.26
C VAL A 78 -29.30 -0.67 -3.33
N ARG A 79 -28.04 -0.60 -2.89
CA ARG A 79 -26.87 -0.61 -3.75
C ARG A 79 -26.22 -1.98 -3.65
N CYS A 80 -25.93 -2.57 -4.80
CA CYS A 80 -25.13 -3.78 -4.92
C CYS A 80 -23.76 -3.39 -5.48
N PHE A 81 -22.70 -3.72 -4.76
CA PHE A 81 -21.32 -3.51 -5.15
C PHE A 81 -20.72 -4.82 -5.62
N ASP A 82 -20.11 -4.80 -6.81
CA ASP A 82 -19.36 -5.92 -7.38
C ASP A 82 -17.89 -5.74 -7.02
N LEU A 83 -17.36 -6.62 -6.18
CA LEU A 83 -16.03 -6.48 -5.62
C LEU A 83 -14.93 -6.84 -6.64
N GLY A 84 -15.23 -7.66 -7.64
CA GLY A 84 -14.29 -7.94 -8.72
C GLY A 84 -14.00 -6.70 -9.58
N ASN A 85 -15.01 -5.84 -9.76
CA ASN A 85 -14.90 -4.60 -10.52
C ASN A 85 -14.69 -3.35 -9.65
N LEU A 86 -14.69 -3.50 -8.31
CA LEU A 86 -14.58 -2.42 -7.34
C LEU A 86 -15.60 -1.28 -7.53
N ALA A 87 -16.77 -1.59 -8.07
CA ALA A 87 -17.75 -0.59 -8.47
C ALA A 87 -19.18 -1.02 -8.15
N MET A 88 -20.08 -0.03 -8.13
CA MET A 88 -21.51 -0.29 -7.98
C MET A 88 -22.06 -0.97 -9.24
N LYS A 89 -22.69 -2.12 -9.04
CA LYS A 89 -23.33 -2.90 -10.12
C LYS A 89 -24.70 -2.33 -10.49
N PHE A 90 -25.52 -2.05 -9.48
CA PHE A 90 -26.82 -1.41 -9.66
C PHE A 90 -27.28 -0.73 -8.37
N GLU A 91 -28.15 0.26 -8.54
CA GLU A 91 -28.95 0.88 -7.48
C GLU A 91 -30.43 0.64 -7.78
N ARG A 92 -31.19 0.18 -6.79
CA ARG A 92 -32.65 0.00 -6.88
C ARG A 92 -33.32 0.86 -5.83
N ASN A 93 -34.30 1.67 -6.23
CA ASN A 93 -35.12 2.41 -5.28
C ASN A 93 -36.28 1.54 -4.80
N LEU A 94 -36.62 1.66 -3.53
CA LEU A 94 -37.70 0.97 -2.86
C LEU A 94 -38.78 1.98 -2.45
N ASP A 95 -40.01 1.49 -2.29
CA ASP A 95 -41.14 2.32 -1.87
C ASP A 95 -41.06 2.73 -0.39
N ALA A 96 -40.43 1.89 0.43
CA ALA A 96 -40.38 2.02 1.88
C ALA A 96 -38.97 1.71 2.42
N GLU A 97 -38.70 2.20 3.62
CA GLU A 97 -37.46 1.98 4.35
C GLU A 97 -37.21 0.48 4.61
N VAL A 98 -35.96 0.06 4.47
CA VAL A 98 -35.51 -1.31 4.77
C VAL A 98 -35.10 -1.39 6.23
N VAL A 99 -35.81 -2.18 7.03
CA VAL A 99 -35.48 -2.46 8.43
C VAL A 99 -34.37 -3.51 8.48
N ASP A 100 -34.57 -4.62 7.78
CA ASP A 100 -33.55 -5.64 7.58
C ASP A 100 -33.73 -6.34 6.23
N PHE A 101 -32.70 -7.03 5.75
CA PHE A 101 -32.76 -7.79 4.50
C PHE A 101 -31.85 -9.02 4.54
N CYS A 102 -32.18 -10.06 3.80
CA CYS A 102 -31.33 -11.26 3.70
C CYS A 102 -30.98 -11.56 2.23
N VAL A 103 -29.75 -12.00 2.02
CA VAL A 103 -29.33 -12.60 0.75
C VAL A 103 -29.75 -14.07 0.78
N LEU A 104 -30.58 -14.50 -0.18
CA LEU A 104 -31.16 -15.85 -0.21
C LEU A 104 -30.33 -16.83 -1.04
N SER A 105 -29.54 -16.30 -1.98
CA SER A 105 -28.65 -17.06 -2.85
C SER A 105 -27.20 -16.73 -2.48
N ASP A 106 -26.25 -17.55 -2.91
CA ASP A 106 -24.83 -17.22 -2.70
C ASP A 106 -24.39 -15.97 -3.49
N ASP A 107 -25.12 -15.71 -4.58
CA ASP A 107 -25.04 -14.57 -5.50
C ASP A 107 -26.00 -13.40 -5.16
N PHE A 108 -25.91 -12.32 -5.95
CA PHE A 108 -26.91 -11.23 -5.99
C PHE A 108 -28.28 -11.60 -6.57
N SER A 109 -28.50 -12.87 -6.89
CA SER A 109 -29.62 -13.30 -7.71
C SER A 109 -30.98 -13.15 -7.03
N LYS A 110 -31.04 -13.41 -5.72
CA LYS A 110 -32.27 -13.42 -4.91
C LYS A 110 -32.04 -12.72 -3.58
N LEU A 111 -32.87 -11.72 -3.29
CA LEU A 111 -32.83 -10.93 -2.05
C LEU A 111 -34.24 -10.85 -1.45
N ALA A 112 -34.32 -10.86 -0.12
CA ALA A 112 -35.54 -10.58 0.62
C ALA A 112 -35.34 -9.34 1.49
N PHE A 113 -36.24 -8.36 1.37
CA PHE A 113 -36.23 -7.15 2.19
C PHE A 113 -37.44 -7.16 3.11
N LEU A 114 -37.23 -6.77 4.37
CA LEU A 114 -38.26 -6.44 5.32
C LEU A 114 -38.36 -4.92 5.42
N CYS A 115 -39.51 -4.39 5.00
CA CYS A 115 -39.77 -2.95 4.98
C CYS A 115 -40.58 -2.50 6.20
N SER A 116 -40.44 -1.21 6.56
CA SER A 116 -41.13 -0.60 7.71
C SER A 116 -42.66 -0.59 7.57
N ASP A 117 -43.19 -0.69 6.35
CA ASP A 117 -44.63 -0.72 6.05
C ASP A 117 -45.29 -2.12 6.23
N ARG A 118 -44.55 -3.07 6.83
CA ARG A 118 -44.88 -4.49 7.00
C ARG A 118 -44.81 -5.32 5.72
N SER A 119 -44.27 -4.76 4.64
CA SER A 119 -44.10 -5.52 3.41
C SER A 119 -42.78 -6.27 3.40
N LEU A 120 -42.84 -7.49 2.86
CA LEU A 120 -41.69 -8.27 2.47
C LEU A 120 -41.55 -8.15 0.95
N LEU A 121 -40.42 -7.64 0.48
CA LEU A 121 -40.11 -7.49 -0.93
C LEU A 121 -39.09 -8.53 -1.35
N PHE A 122 -39.46 -9.34 -2.33
CA PHE A 122 -38.55 -10.28 -2.98
C PHE A 122 -38.01 -9.66 -4.26
N HIS A 123 -36.69 -9.61 -4.35
CA HIS A 123 -35.99 -9.12 -5.53
C HIS A 123 -35.25 -10.27 -6.20
N ALA A 124 -35.36 -10.32 -7.53
CA ALA A 124 -34.58 -11.19 -8.39
C ALA A 124 -33.52 -10.38 -9.16
N ARG A 125 -32.79 -11.03 -10.06
CA ARG A 125 -31.81 -10.37 -10.96
C ARG A 125 -32.41 -9.22 -11.78
N PHE A 126 -33.66 -9.36 -12.21
CA PHE A 126 -34.33 -8.37 -13.05
C PHE A 126 -35.06 -7.26 -12.28
N GLY A 127 -35.07 -7.28 -10.94
CA GLY A 127 -35.73 -6.24 -10.13
C GLY A 127 -36.66 -6.82 -9.07
N SER A 128 -37.77 -6.14 -8.81
CA SER A 128 -38.81 -6.60 -7.91
C SER A 128 -39.56 -7.80 -8.52
N TYR A 129 -39.66 -8.88 -7.74
CA TYR A 129 -40.35 -10.10 -8.15
C TYR A 129 -41.73 -10.18 -7.52
N TYR A 130 -41.80 -10.06 -6.19
CA TYR A 130 -43.04 -10.23 -5.46
C TYR A 130 -43.05 -9.42 -4.17
N ARG A 131 -44.24 -8.97 -3.77
CA ARG A 131 -44.48 -8.25 -2.51
C ARG A 131 -45.55 -8.97 -1.72
N THR A 132 -45.22 -9.35 -0.50
CA THR A 132 -46.16 -9.93 0.47
C THR A 132 -46.19 -9.07 1.73
N ARG A 133 -47.21 -9.24 2.57
CA ARG A 133 -47.40 -8.45 3.78
C ARG A 133 -47.48 -9.33 5.00
N VAL A 134 -46.80 -8.91 6.06
CA VAL A 134 -46.84 -9.54 7.38
C VAL A 134 -47.92 -8.84 8.23
N PRO A 135 -48.65 -9.55 9.12
CA PRO A 135 -49.73 -8.94 9.91
C PRO A 135 -49.25 -7.76 10.79
N ARG A 136 -48.06 -7.90 11.39
CA ARG A 136 -47.47 -6.95 12.35
C ARG A 136 -46.15 -6.38 11.82
N PHE A 137 -45.65 -5.33 12.48
CA PHE A 137 -44.37 -4.71 12.14
C PHE A 137 -43.22 -5.67 12.42
N GLY A 138 -42.43 -5.95 11.40
CA GLY A 138 -41.21 -6.75 11.53
C GLY A 138 -40.07 -5.90 12.08
N ARG A 139 -39.23 -6.51 12.93
CA ARG A 139 -38.02 -5.91 13.50
C ARG A 139 -36.75 -6.51 12.93
N ASP A 140 -36.73 -7.82 12.70
CA ASP A 140 -35.56 -8.54 12.19
C ASP A 140 -35.96 -9.70 11.28
N LEU A 141 -35.01 -10.15 10.45
CA LEU A 141 -35.21 -11.15 9.41
C LEU A 141 -34.10 -12.21 9.43
N ALA A 142 -34.47 -13.48 9.45
CA ALA A 142 -33.53 -14.59 9.32
C ALA A 142 -33.96 -15.58 8.25
N TYR A 143 -33.02 -16.06 7.44
CA TYR A 143 -33.26 -17.06 6.42
C TYR A 143 -32.66 -18.40 6.85
N PHE A 144 -33.48 -19.46 6.85
CA PHE A 144 -33.02 -20.82 7.09
C PHE A 144 -32.94 -21.57 5.75
N SER A 145 -31.71 -21.72 5.26
CA SER A 145 -31.42 -22.31 3.94
C SER A 145 -31.94 -23.74 3.75
N PRO A 146 -31.76 -24.69 4.70
CA PRO A 146 -32.15 -26.08 4.49
C PRO A 146 -33.64 -26.33 4.25
N SER A 147 -34.53 -25.56 4.85
CA SER A 147 -35.98 -25.68 4.60
C SER A 147 -36.56 -24.53 3.76
N ALA A 148 -35.70 -23.66 3.23
CA ALA A 148 -36.07 -22.46 2.49
C ALA A 148 -37.14 -21.61 3.21
N GLU A 149 -37.04 -21.50 4.54
CA GLU A 149 -37.97 -20.72 5.36
C GLU A 149 -37.39 -19.35 5.70
N LEU A 150 -38.20 -18.32 5.49
CA LEU A 150 -37.94 -16.97 5.94
C LEU A 150 -38.66 -16.74 7.27
N LEU A 151 -37.88 -16.48 8.32
CA LEU A 151 -38.33 -16.23 9.68
C LEU A 151 -38.34 -14.72 9.91
N VAL A 152 -39.48 -14.19 10.33
CA VAL A 152 -39.66 -12.76 10.59
C VAL A 152 -39.95 -12.56 12.07
N ALA A 153 -39.03 -11.88 12.76
CA ALA A 153 -39.27 -11.37 14.10
C ALA A 153 -40.16 -10.13 14.00
N ALA A 154 -41.22 -10.07 14.80
CA ALA A 154 -42.19 -8.99 14.76
C ALA A 154 -42.46 -8.43 16.15
N SER A 155 -43.08 -7.25 16.18
CA SER A 155 -43.67 -6.64 17.38
C SER A 155 -44.98 -7.35 17.75
N ALA A 156 -44.85 -8.65 18.03
CA ALA A 156 -45.88 -9.60 18.41
C ALA A 156 -45.22 -10.81 19.08
N PRO A 157 -45.96 -11.58 19.90
CA PRO A 157 -45.45 -12.80 20.51
C PRO A 157 -45.30 -13.94 19.50
N GLU A 158 -45.75 -13.76 18.27
CA GLU A 158 -45.70 -14.77 17.22
C GLU A 158 -44.57 -14.46 16.23
N LEU A 159 -43.77 -15.47 15.93
CA LEU A 159 -42.75 -15.44 14.88
C LEU A 159 -43.35 -15.94 13.57
N TYR A 160 -43.36 -15.07 12.56
CA TYR A 160 -43.96 -15.41 11.27
C TYR A 160 -42.99 -16.20 10.41
N ARG A 161 -43.51 -17.26 9.79
CA ARG A 161 -42.75 -18.18 8.94
C ARG A 161 -43.31 -18.15 7.54
N LEU A 162 -42.47 -17.84 6.57
CA LEU A 162 -42.82 -17.86 5.15
C LEU A 162 -41.94 -18.89 4.44
N ASN A 163 -42.54 -19.97 3.98
CA ASN A 163 -41.82 -20.97 3.20
C ASN A 163 -41.70 -20.48 1.76
N LEU A 164 -40.47 -20.31 1.28
CA LEU A 164 -40.18 -19.78 -0.05
C LEU A 164 -40.30 -20.84 -1.15
N GLN A 165 -40.22 -22.13 -0.81
CA GLN A 165 -40.42 -23.24 -1.76
C GLN A 165 -41.91 -23.44 -2.05
N GLU A 166 -42.75 -23.41 -1.01
CA GLU A 166 -44.21 -23.56 -1.15
C GLU A 166 -44.92 -22.24 -1.44
N GLY A 167 -44.28 -21.09 -1.15
CA GLY A 167 -44.84 -19.76 -1.37
C GLY A 167 -45.99 -19.40 -0.42
N ARG A 168 -46.09 -20.06 0.75
CA ARG A 168 -47.16 -19.84 1.73
C ARG A 168 -46.63 -19.52 3.13
N PHE A 169 -47.44 -18.80 3.90
CA PHE A 169 -47.20 -18.66 5.33
C PHE A 169 -47.47 -19.99 6.03
N MET A 170 -46.51 -20.42 6.84
CA MET A 170 -46.65 -21.56 7.73
C MET A 170 -47.29 -21.10 9.04
N SER A 171 -47.67 -22.06 9.89
CA SER A 171 -48.10 -21.74 11.25
C SER A 171 -46.99 -20.97 11.98
N PRO A 172 -47.28 -19.79 12.56
CA PRO A 172 -46.28 -19.03 13.30
C PRO A 172 -45.79 -19.80 14.53
N LEU A 173 -44.58 -19.51 15.00
CA LEU A 173 -44.08 -20.06 16.26
C LEU A 173 -44.52 -19.15 17.41
N PRO A 174 -45.21 -19.67 18.44
CA PRO A 174 -45.53 -18.89 19.61
C PRO A 174 -44.26 -18.67 20.45
N SER A 175 -43.97 -17.43 20.78
CA SER A 175 -42.93 -17.04 21.74
C SER A 175 -43.56 -16.67 23.08
N ALA A 176 -42.82 -16.91 24.15
CA ALA A 176 -43.20 -16.51 25.50
C ALA A 176 -43.18 -14.99 25.69
N SER A 177 -42.30 -14.28 24.97
CA SER A 177 -42.14 -12.83 25.08
C SER A 177 -43.24 -12.08 24.30
N PRO A 178 -43.69 -10.89 24.75
CA PRO A 178 -44.74 -10.11 24.09
C PRO A 178 -44.33 -9.61 22.70
N ALA A 179 -43.02 -9.47 22.48
CA ALA A 179 -42.45 -9.09 21.20
C ALA A 179 -41.00 -9.55 21.06
N VAL A 180 -40.60 -9.83 19.81
CA VAL A 180 -39.24 -10.28 19.48
C VAL A 180 -38.51 -9.18 18.71
N ASN A 181 -37.32 -8.83 19.18
CA ASN A 181 -36.51 -7.74 18.63
C ASN A 181 -35.50 -8.23 17.59
N ALA A 182 -34.80 -9.33 17.88
CA ALA A 182 -33.80 -9.91 17.00
C ALA A 182 -33.98 -11.42 16.91
N CYS A 183 -33.50 -11.99 15.81
CA CYS A 183 -33.57 -13.40 15.55
C CYS A 183 -32.27 -13.91 14.91
N GLY A 184 -31.91 -15.14 15.24
CA GLY A 184 -30.69 -15.76 14.76
C GLY A 184 -30.95 -17.21 14.43
N VAL A 185 -30.30 -17.69 13.37
CA VAL A 185 -30.28 -19.11 13.01
C VAL A 185 -28.83 -19.55 13.09
N SER A 186 -28.57 -20.69 13.73
CA SER A 186 -27.24 -21.27 13.66
C SER A 186 -26.99 -21.94 12.30
N PRO A 187 -25.90 -21.60 11.61
CA PRO A 187 -25.55 -22.25 10.34
C PRO A 187 -25.29 -23.75 10.47
N SER A 188 -24.75 -24.22 11.59
CA SER A 188 -24.25 -25.60 11.73
C SER A 188 -25.34 -26.61 12.13
N HIS A 189 -26.15 -26.28 13.14
CA HIS A 189 -27.15 -27.20 13.70
C HIS A 189 -28.59 -26.81 13.36
N GLY A 190 -28.82 -25.58 12.86
CA GLY A 190 -30.15 -25.11 12.47
C GLY A 190 -31.09 -24.76 13.62
N LEU A 191 -30.56 -24.56 14.83
CA LEU A 191 -31.34 -24.00 15.93
C LEU A 191 -31.66 -22.55 15.64
N PHE A 192 -32.92 -22.19 15.85
CA PHE A 192 -33.38 -20.82 15.77
C PHE A 192 -33.45 -20.23 17.17
N ALA A 193 -33.01 -18.99 17.35
CA ALA A 193 -33.20 -18.27 18.60
C ALA A 193 -33.86 -16.92 18.34
N ALA A 194 -34.70 -16.54 19.30
CA ALA A 194 -35.49 -15.32 19.31
C ALA A 194 -35.14 -14.53 20.56
N ALA A 195 -34.78 -13.27 20.37
CA ALA A 195 -34.43 -12.33 21.42
C ALA A 195 -35.66 -11.49 21.78
N GLY A 196 -36.24 -11.75 22.95
CA GLY A 196 -37.45 -11.09 23.42
C GLY A 196 -37.23 -9.71 24.01
N GLU A 197 -38.31 -8.92 24.07
CA GLU A 197 -38.35 -7.60 24.71
C GLU A 197 -38.25 -7.69 26.24
N ASP A 198 -38.64 -8.83 26.85
CA ASP A 198 -38.59 -9.06 28.31
C ASP A 198 -37.20 -9.52 28.82
N GLY A 199 -36.17 -9.52 27.98
CA GLY A 199 -34.83 -10.00 28.36
C GLY A 199 -34.63 -11.51 28.22
N GLN A 200 -35.66 -12.23 27.76
CA GLN A 200 -35.64 -13.68 27.57
C GLN A 200 -35.15 -14.05 26.16
N LEU A 201 -34.20 -14.98 26.11
CA LEU A 201 -33.76 -15.67 24.91
C LEU A 201 -34.52 -16.99 24.79
N GLU A 202 -35.29 -17.16 23.73
CA GLU A 202 -36.03 -18.38 23.45
C GLU A 202 -35.42 -19.12 22.26
N CYS A 203 -35.13 -20.40 22.42
CA CYS A 203 -34.56 -21.24 21.38
C CYS A 203 -35.61 -22.23 20.85
N PHE A 204 -35.70 -22.37 19.54
CA PHE A 204 -36.64 -23.21 18.81
C PHE A 204 -35.91 -24.19 17.90
N ASP A 205 -36.35 -25.45 17.91
CA ASP A 205 -36.04 -26.38 16.85
C ASP A 205 -37.13 -26.29 15.76
N LEU A 206 -36.75 -25.90 14.55
CA LEU A 206 -37.67 -25.73 13.42
C LEU A 206 -38.34 -27.05 13.00
N ARG A 207 -37.76 -28.19 13.36
CA ARG A 207 -38.32 -29.53 13.11
C ARG A 207 -39.45 -29.86 14.08
N GLN A 208 -39.23 -29.59 15.37
CA GLN A 208 -40.22 -29.85 16.43
C GLN A 208 -41.26 -28.73 16.55
N ARG A 209 -40.94 -27.53 16.08
CA ARG A 209 -41.83 -26.35 16.04
C ARG A 209 -42.33 -25.90 17.42
N THR A 210 -41.60 -26.28 18.46
CA THR A 210 -41.82 -25.89 19.85
C THR A 210 -40.54 -25.24 20.38
N SER A 211 -40.67 -24.40 21.41
CA SER A 211 -39.50 -23.90 22.11
C SER A 211 -38.83 -25.04 22.89
N VAL A 212 -37.53 -25.15 22.70
CA VAL A 212 -36.67 -26.17 23.32
C VAL A 212 -36.15 -25.66 24.66
N GLY A 213 -35.87 -24.36 24.75
CA GLY A 213 -35.34 -23.75 25.96
C GLY A 213 -35.63 -22.26 26.02
N LEU A 214 -35.84 -21.79 27.25
CA LEU A 214 -35.99 -20.39 27.61
C LEU A 214 -34.85 -20.02 28.56
N LEU A 215 -34.15 -18.94 28.26
CA LEU A 215 -33.03 -18.44 29.05
C LEU A 215 -33.26 -16.97 29.37
N ASP A 216 -33.22 -16.60 30.66
CA ASP A 216 -33.22 -15.18 31.06
C ASP A 216 -31.81 -14.62 30.91
N ALA A 217 -31.50 -14.17 29.69
CA ALA A 217 -30.17 -13.70 29.34
C ALA A 217 -29.86 -12.32 29.93
N ALA A 218 -30.88 -11.47 30.11
CA ALA A 218 -30.72 -10.12 30.66
C ALA A 218 -30.40 -10.15 32.16
N ALA A 219 -31.11 -10.96 32.94
CA ALA A 219 -30.81 -11.12 34.37
C ALA A 219 -29.43 -11.75 34.58
N ALA A 220 -29.08 -12.76 33.79
CA ALA A 220 -27.78 -13.41 33.87
C ALA A 220 -26.61 -12.51 33.42
N ALA A 221 -26.87 -11.55 32.52
CA ALA A 221 -25.90 -10.51 32.15
C ALA A 221 -25.74 -9.40 33.22
N GLY A 222 -26.61 -9.34 34.24
CA GLY A 222 -26.57 -8.32 35.28
C GLY A 222 -27.48 -7.10 35.03
N ALA A 223 -28.36 -7.16 34.03
CA ALA A 223 -29.36 -6.14 33.73
C ALA A 223 -30.77 -6.76 33.64
N PRO A 224 -31.39 -7.16 34.76
CA PRO A 224 -32.67 -7.84 34.76
C PRO A 224 -33.78 -6.95 34.17
N GLY A 225 -34.61 -7.53 33.30
CA GLY A 225 -35.75 -6.86 32.68
C GLY A 225 -35.43 -5.94 31.50
N GLU A 226 -34.17 -5.90 31.06
CA GLU A 226 -33.78 -5.14 29.87
C GLU A 226 -34.05 -5.94 28.59
N GLN A 227 -34.49 -5.26 27.53
CA GLN A 227 -34.73 -5.91 26.24
C GLN A 227 -33.44 -6.43 25.58
N LEU A 228 -33.55 -7.57 24.92
CA LEU A 228 -32.49 -8.08 24.05
C LEU A 228 -32.60 -7.42 22.67
N THR A 229 -31.49 -6.95 22.12
CA THR A 229 -31.48 -6.16 20.87
C THR A 229 -30.71 -6.81 19.74
N ALA A 230 -29.67 -7.60 20.05
CA ALA A 230 -28.85 -8.28 19.07
C ALA A 230 -28.63 -9.74 19.46
N LEU A 231 -28.57 -10.61 18.47
CA LEU A 231 -28.38 -12.05 18.65
C LEU A 231 -27.58 -12.61 17.49
N ARG A 232 -26.50 -13.32 17.76
CA ARG A 232 -25.81 -14.14 16.76
C ARG A 232 -25.36 -15.47 17.32
N PHE A 233 -25.41 -16.46 16.44
CA PHE A 233 -24.73 -17.71 16.60
C PHE A 233 -23.33 -17.62 16.02
N ASP A 234 -22.43 -18.33 16.65
CA ASP A 234 -21.10 -18.60 16.14
C ASP A 234 -21.13 -19.74 15.10
N ASP A 235 -20.19 -19.74 14.17
CA ASP A 235 -20.11 -20.73 13.08
C ASP A 235 -19.80 -22.15 13.60
N SER A 236 -19.16 -22.28 14.78
CA SER A 236 -18.97 -23.60 15.41
C SER A 236 -20.28 -24.20 15.94
N GLY A 237 -21.29 -23.36 16.18
CA GLY A 237 -22.58 -23.75 16.72
C GLY A 237 -22.63 -23.97 18.23
N LEU A 238 -21.55 -23.73 18.98
CA LEU A 238 -21.58 -23.88 20.45
C LEU A 238 -21.87 -22.56 21.15
N HIS A 239 -21.41 -21.45 20.60
CA HIS A 239 -21.53 -20.15 21.23
C HIS A 239 -22.70 -19.32 20.69
N VAL A 240 -23.36 -18.61 21.59
CA VAL A 240 -24.43 -17.66 21.30
C VAL A 240 -24.09 -16.34 21.98
N ALA A 241 -24.02 -15.26 21.21
CA ALA A 241 -23.84 -13.92 21.76
C ALA A 241 -25.17 -13.17 21.76
N VAL A 242 -25.49 -12.57 22.90
CA VAL A 242 -26.71 -11.81 23.13
C VAL A 242 -26.35 -10.40 23.56
N GLY A 243 -26.91 -9.41 22.89
CA GLY A 243 -26.77 -7.99 23.22
C GLY A 243 -28.02 -7.46 23.92
N THR A 244 -27.83 -6.67 24.96
CA THR A 244 -28.90 -6.01 25.72
C THR A 244 -29.05 -4.53 25.31
N GLY A 245 -30.20 -3.95 25.67
CA GLY A 245 -30.47 -2.51 25.52
C GLY A 245 -29.54 -1.60 26.31
N ASN A 246 -28.94 -2.09 27.40
CA ASN A 246 -28.04 -1.33 28.28
C ASN A 246 -26.56 -1.37 27.86
N GLY A 247 -26.23 -1.97 26.72
CA GLY A 247 -24.85 -2.03 26.22
C GLY A 247 -24.01 -3.18 26.77
N LEU A 248 -24.66 -4.14 27.45
CA LEU A 248 -24.02 -5.39 27.87
C LEU A 248 -24.14 -6.44 26.77
N VAL A 249 -23.04 -7.13 26.51
CA VAL A 249 -22.97 -8.30 25.64
C VAL A 249 -22.67 -9.52 26.49
N ALA A 250 -23.56 -10.49 26.47
CA ALA A 250 -23.38 -11.76 27.17
C ALA A 250 -23.13 -12.89 26.16
N LEU A 251 -22.04 -13.62 26.37
CA LEU A 251 -21.68 -14.80 25.60
C LEU A 251 -22.09 -16.05 26.37
N TYR A 252 -22.86 -16.92 25.72
CA TYR A 252 -23.32 -18.19 26.25
C TYR A 252 -22.70 -19.35 25.48
N ASP A 253 -22.46 -20.45 26.19
CA ASP A 253 -22.38 -21.78 25.59
C ASP A 253 -23.81 -22.35 25.58
N LEU A 254 -24.25 -22.91 24.46
CA LEU A 254 -25.58 -23.50 24.30
C LEU A 254 -25.90 -24.56 25.37
N ARG A 255 -24.87 -25.16 25.98
CA ARG A 255 -24.99 -26.18 27.03
C ARG A 255 -25.20 -25.60 28.43
N SER A 256 -24.89 -24.33 28.64
CA SER A 256 -24.88 -23.68 29.95
C SER A 256 -25.84 -22.49 29.99
N GLN A 257 -26.63 -22.40 31.04
CA GLN A 257 -27.48 -21.24 31.31
C GLN A 257 -26.70 -20.05 31.88
N ARG A 258 -25.46 -20.26 32.34
CA ARG A 258 -24.60 -19.18 32.84
C ARG A 258 -23.78 -18.60 31.69
N PRO A 259 -23.65 -17.27 31.59
CA PRO A 259 -22.79 -16.66 30.59
C PRO A 259 -21.33 -17.03 30.88
N LEU A 260 -20.58 -17.29 29.81
CA LEU A 260 -19.13 -17.47 29.86
C LEU A 260 -18.44 -16.14 30.16
N VAL A 261 -18.82 -15.11 29.39
CA VAL A 261 -18.26 -13.77 29.47
C VAL A 261 -19.39 -12.76 29.37
N VAL A 262 -19.34 -11.74 30.21
CA VAL A 262 -20.19 -10.55 30.11
C VAL A 262 -19.27 -9.35 29.86
N LYS A 263 -19.49 -8.66 28.75
CA LYS A 263 -18.71 -7.49 28.34
C LYS A 263 -19.57 -6.25 28.31
N ASP A 264 -19.10 -5.19 28.96
CA ASP A 264 -19.77 -3.89 28.98
C ASP A 264 -19.15 -2.91 27.97
N HIS A 265 -20.01 -2.24 27.21
CA HIS A 265 -19.63 -1.14 26.32
C HIS A 265 -19.42 0.18 27.07
N MET A 266 -19.97 0.33 28.29
CA MET A 266 -19.86 1.46 29.22
C MET A 266 -20.61 2.74 28.80
N TYR A 267 -21.09 2.83 27.56
CA TYR A 267 -21.86 4.00 27.08
C TYR A 267 -23.35 3.93 27.46
N GLY A 268 -23.85 2.76 27.87
CA GLY A 268 -25.27 2.57 28.21
C GLY A 268 -26.21 2.64 27.00
N SER A 269 -25.67 2.62 25.78
CA SER A 269 -26.45 2.54 24.55
C SER A 269 -26.68 1.10 24.11
N ARG A 270 -27.76 0.88 23.36
CA ARG A 270 -28.15 -0.47 22.93
C ARG A 270 -27.12 -1.08 22.00
N ILE A 271 -26.84 -2.36 22.20
CA ILE A 271 -26.03 -3.13 21.25
C ILE A 271 -26.80 -3.22 19.92
N VAL A 272 -26.14 -2.80 18.85
CA VAL A 272 -26.70 -2.72 17.50
C VAL A 272 -26.56 -4.08 16.79
N ASP A 273 -25.34 -4.61 16.74
CA ASP A 273 -25.06 -5.91 16.15
C ASP A 273 -23.87 -6.58 16.83
N ILE A 274 -23.78 -7.89 16.66
CA ILE A 274 -22.67 -8.71 17.13
C ILE A 274 -22.25 -9.59 15.97
N LYS A 275 -20.96 -9.83 15.79
CA LYS A 275 -20.41 -10.75 14.78
C LYS A 275 -19.28 -11.56 15.40
N PHE A 276 -19.21 -12.82 15.01
CA PHE A 276 -18.07 -13.67 15.32
C PHE A 276 -17.04 -13.54 14.21
N HIS A 277 -15.77 -13.46 14.62
CA HIS A 277 -14.64 -13.46 13.72
C HIS A 277 -13.71 -14.61 14.09
N SER A 278 -13.34 -15.41 13.11
CA SER A 278 -12.30 -16.42 13.23
C SER A 278 -11.36 -16.28 12.05
N TYR A 279 -10.07 -16.37 12.32
CA TYR A 279 -9.04 -16.38 11.28
C TYR A 279 -8.10 -17.58 11.44
N GLY A 280 -7.84 -18.26 10.33
CA GLY A 280 -6.94 -19.41 10.23
C GLY A 280 -7.65 -20.77 10.30
N ALA A 281 -7.03 -21.79 9.68
CA ALA A 281 -7.51 -23.17 9.70
C ALA A 281 -7.40 -23.81 11.09
N ASP A 282 -6.49 -23.29 11.92
CA ASP A 282 -6.36 -23.69 13.31
C ASP A 282 -7.26 -22.77 14.15
N ALA A 283 -8.51 -23.20 14.32
CA ALA A 283 -9.50 -22.62 15.24
C ALA A 283 -9.08 -22.80 16.72
N SER A 284 -7.79 -22.69 17.02
CA SER A 284 -7.27 -22.63 18.37
C SER A 284 -7.84 -21.39 19.04
N ALA A 285 -8.27 -21.56 20.28
CA ALA A 285 -9.24 -20.70 20.96
C ALA A 285 -8.83 -19.22 21.05
N HIS A 286 -7.56 -18.88 20.82
CA HIS A 286 -7.00 -17.52 20.90
C HIS A 286 -7.29 -16.62 19.68
N ASN A 287 -7.61 -17.19 18.50
CA ASN A 287 -7.90 -16.39 17.30
C ASN A 287 -9.40 -16.17 17.06
N ARG A 288 -10.25 -16.64 17.97
CA ARG A 288 -11.69 -16.48 17.88
C ARG A 288 -12.12 -15.26 18.68
N ARG A 289 -12.59 -14.24 17.97
CA ARG A 289 -12.95 -12.95 18.53
C ARG A 289 -14.42 -12.66 18.30
N VAL A 290 -14.98 -11.84 19.19
CA VAL A 290 -16.31 -11.27 19.03
C VAL A 290 -16.14 -9.78 18.73
N ILE A 291 -16.86 -9.33 17.72
CA ILE A 291 -16.99 -7.95 17.33
C ILE A 291 -18.38 -7.52 17.74
N SER A 292 -18.47 -6.69 18.78
CA SER A 292 -19.73 -6.13 19.24
C SER A 292 -19.79 -4.65 18.91
N SER A 293 -20.94 -4.19 18.44
CA SER A 293 -21.18 -2.79 18.11
C SER A 293 -22.26 -2.18 18.98
N ASP A 294 -21.93 -1.01 19.50
CA ASP A 294 -22.89 -0.07 20.05
C ASP A 294 -23.15 1.03 19.01
N ARG A 295 -23.96 2.03 19.33
CA ARG A 295 -24.20 3.20 18.47
C ARG A 295 -22.95 4.01 18.21
N HIS A 296 -22.01 4.06 19.16
CA HIS A 296 -20.84 4.93 19.07
C HIS A 296 -19.52 4.19 18.86
N ILE A 297 -19.42 2.92 19.27
CA ILE A 297 -18.15 2.19 19.29
C ILE A 297 -18.33 0.75 18.83
N VAL A 298 -17.35 0.24 18.09
CA VAL A 298 -17.18 -1.19 17.85
C VAL A 298 -16.04 -1.69 18.72
N LYS A 299 -16.30 -2.69 19.56
CA LYS A 299 -15.27 -3.35 20.38
C LYS A 299 -15.01 -4.73 19.83
N VAL A 300 -13.74 -5.08 19.70
CA VAL A 300 -13.28 -6.44 19.38
C VAL A 300 -12.67 -7.01 20.64
N TRP A 301 -13.07 -8.21 21.04
CA TRP A 301 -12.60 -8.87 22.25
C TRP A 301 -12.55 -10.38 22.10
N ASP A 302 -11.73 -11.03 22.92
CA ASP A 302 -11.50 -12.48 22.81
C ASP A 302 -12.57 -13.27 23.59
N ILE A 303 -13.02 -14.39 23.00
CA ILE A 303 -14.15 -15.19 23.53
C ILE A 303 -13.86 -15.82 24.89
N ASN A 304 -12.64 -16.30 25.14
CA ASN A 304 -12.33 -17.05 26.36
C ASN A 304 -12.06 -16.14 27.56
N ASN A 305 -11.36 -15.02 27.32
CA ASN A 305 -10.88 -14.13 28.39
C ASN A 305 -11.78 -12.91 28.59
N GLY A 306 -12.52 -12.48 27.56
CA GLY A 306 -13.27 -11.22 27.59
C GLY A 306 -12.40 -9.95 27.56
N GLU A 307 -11.08 -10.11 27.38
CA GLU A 307 -10.15 -8.99 27.26
C GLU A 307 -10.39 -8.23 25.95
N GLY A 308 -10.30 -6.90 26.03
CA GLY A 308 -10.44 -6.05 24.85
C GLY A 308 -9.22 -6.19 23.95
N TYR A 309 -9.44 -6.44 22.67
CA TYR A 309 -8.38 -6.52 21.67
C TYR A 309 -8.15 -5.18 20.98
N THR A 310 -9.21 -4.58 20.43
CA THR A 310 -9.17 -3.24 19.85
C THR A 310 -10.55 -2.60 19.95
N SER A 311 -10.58 -1.26 20.05
CA SER A 311 -11.78 -0.47 19.85
C SER A 311 -11.73 0.26 18.51
N ILE A 312 -12.87 0.53 17.91
CA ILE A 312 -13.00 1.32 16.69
C ILE A 312 -14.10 2.35 16.92
N GLU A 313 -13.71 3.61 16.90
CA GLU A 313 -14.61 4.76 17.04
C GLU A 313 -14.73 5.46 15.69
N PRO A 314 -15.89 5.40 15.01
CA PRO A 314 -16.15 6.26 13.87
C PRO A 314 -16.25 7.72 14.29
N GLU A 315 -15.56 8.58 13.54
CA GLU A 315 -15.55 10.03 13.81
C GLU A 315 -16.82 10.73 13.34
N GLU A 316 -17.52 10.14 12.35
CA GLU A 316 -18.68 10.73 11.70
C GLU A 316 -19.89 9.79 11.79
N GLY A 317 -20.90 10.21 12.56
CA GLY A 317 -22.22 9.58 12.63
C GLY A 317 -22.30 8.35 13.53
N ASP A 318 -23.53 8.03 13.96
CA ASP A 318 -23.82 6.83 14.75
C ASP A 318 -23.83 5.58 13.86
N ILE A 319 -23.52 4.44 14.45
CA ILE A 319 -23.48 3.12 13.82
C ILE A 319 -24.88 2.52 13.76
N ASN A 320 -25.31 2.15 12.56
CA ASN A 320 -26.57 1.46 12.31
C ASN A 320 -26.40 -0.05 12.13
N ASP A 321 -25.28 -0.50 11.55
CA ASP A 321 -24.99 -1.91 11.29
C ASP A 321 -23.49 -2.16 11.07
N VAL A 322 -23.02 -3.38 11.34
CA VAL A 322 -21.62 -3.78 11.18
C VAL A 322 -21.53 -5.10 10.42
N CYS A 323 -20.74 -5.09 9.35
CA CYS A 323 -20.47 -6.24 8.52
C CYS A 323 -19.00 -6.62 8.58
N VAL A 324 -18.71 -7.81 9.09
CA VAL A 324 -17.36 -8.35 9.17
C VAL A 324 -17.14 -9.28 8.00
N TRP A 325 -15.98 -9.17 7.37
CA TRP A 325 -15.63 -10.05 6.27
C TRP A 325 -15.06 -11.39 6.79
N PRO A 326 -15.63 -12.54 6.37
CA PRO A 326 -15.16 -13.84 6.86
C PRO A 326 -13.70 -14.11 6.50
N ASP A 327 -12.92 -14.61 7.46
CA ASP A 327 -11.49 -14.93 7.35
C ASP A 327 -10.55 -13.74 7.05
N SER A 328 -11.00 -12.49 7.22
CA SER A 328 -10.16 -11.31 6.96
C SER A 328 -10.30 -10.23 8.02
N GLY A 329 -9.33 -9.32 8.11
CA GLY A 329 -9.36 -8.19 9.05
C GLY A 329 -10.24 -7.01 8.63
N LEU A 330 -11.10 -7.15 7.61
CA LEU A 330 -11.91 -6.07 7.05
C LEU A 330 -13.28 -5.98 7.74
N ILE A 331 -13.59 -4.80 8.29
CA ILE A 331 -14.84 -4.47 8.97
C ILE A 331 -15.47 -3.28 8.25
N MET A 332 -16.69 -3.47 7.74
CA MET A 332 -17.49 -2.40 7.14
C MET A 332 -18.59 -1.97 8.11
N VAL A 333 -18.79 -0.66 8.22
CA VAL A 333 -19.73 -0.04 9.17
C VAL A 333 -20.69 0.84 8.38
N ALA A 334 -21.98 0.60 8.55
CA ALA A 334 -23.02 1.52 8.11
C ALA A 334 -23.23 2.54 9.20
N ASN A 335 -23.08 3.80 8.85
CA ASN A 335 -23.30 4.93 9.73
C ASN A 335 -24.36 5.87 9.17
N ASP A 336 -24.78 6.80 10.02
CA ASP A 336 -25.66 7.90 9.63
C ASP A 336 -24.97 8.97 8.75
N SER A 337 -23.74 8.70 8.30
CA SER A 337 -23.02 9.56 7.37
C SER A 337 -23.28 9.15 5.92
N PRO A 338 -23.09 10.06 4.95
CA PRO A 338 -23.18 9.73 3.53
C PRO A 338 -22.19 8.64 3.11
N ASN A 339 -21.02 8.53 3.72
CA ASN A 339 -20.02 7.54 3.34
C ASN A 339 -19.99 6.40 4.35
N MET A 340 -20.06 5.17 3.86
CA MET A 340 -19.89 4.02 4.73
C MET A 340 -18.41 3.88 5.13
N HIS A 341 -18.17 3.45 6.37
CA HIS A 341 -16.82 3.32 6.89
C HIS A 341 -16.26 1.91 6.69
N GLY A 342 -15.03 1.83 6.20
CA GLY A 342 -14.28 0.58 6.08
C GLY A 342 -13.05 0.67 6.97
N TYR A 343 -12.92 -0.26 7.92
CA TYR A 343 -11.77 -0.41 8.80
C TYR A 343 -11.05 -1.70 8.47
N PHE A 344 -9.73 -1.63 8.37
CA PHE A 344 -8.88 -2.80 8.23
C PHE A 344 -7.95 -2.94 9.42
N VAL A 345 -7.93 -4.13 10.00
CA VAL A 345 -7.07 -4.49 11.12
C VAL A 345 -6.17 -5.65 10.67
N PRO A 346 -4.91 -5.38 10.25
CA PRO A 346 -4.02 -6.42 9.71
C PRO A 346 -3.77 -7.57 10.69
N SER A 347 -3.79 -7.28 11.99
CA SER A 347 -3.57 -8.26 13.05
C SER A 347 -4.79 -9.15 13.35
N LEU A 348 -5.96 -8.82 12.78
CA LEU A 348 -7.18 -9.62 12.87
C LEU A 348 -7.26 -10.65 11.72
N GLY A 349 -6.58 -10.36 10.62
CA GLY A 349 -6.47 -11.23 9.46
C GLY A 349 -5.99 -10.46 8.22
N PRO A 350 -5.58 -11.19 7.17
CA PRO A 350 -5.14 -10.63 5.89
C PRO A 350 -6.29 -9.89 5.20
N ALA A 351 -5.97 -9.10 4.20
CA ALA A 351 -6.96 -8.49 3.34
C ALA A 351 -7.65 -9.55 2.47
N PRO A 352 -8.93 -9.34 2.10
CA PRO A 352 -9.61 -10.25 1.20
C PRO A 352 -8.96 -10.25 -0.19
N ARG A 353 -9.17 -11.33 -0.96
CA ARG A 353 -8.51 -11.55 -2.27
C ARG A 353 -8.64 -10.38 -3.25
N TRP A 354 -9.77 -9.69 -3.25
CA TRP A 354 -10.05 -8.54 -4.12
C TRP A 354 -9.35 -7.24 -3.66
N CYS A 355 -8.76 -7.24 -2.46
CA CYS A 355 -8.05 -6.12 -1.82
C CYS A 355 -6.63 -6.46 -1.40
N SER A 356 -5.93 -7.35 -2.09
CA SER A 356 -4.54 -7.70 -1.75
C SER A 356 -3.61 -6.49 -1.69
N HIS A 357 -3.86 -5.46 -2.53
CA HIS A 357 -3.09 -4.21 -2.52
C HIS A 357 -3.14 -3.46 -1.18
N LEU A 358 -4.19 -3.67 -0.38
CA LEU A 358 -4.34 -3.00 0.90
C LEU A 358 -3.24 -3.42 1.88
N GLU A 359 -2.80 -4.68 1.84
CA GLU A 359 -1.69 -5.16 2.69
C GLU A 359 -0.40 -4.42 2.38
N GLY A 360 -0.02 -4.34 1.11
CA GLY A 360 1.17 -3.59 0.68
C GLY A 360 1.09 -2.12 1.10
N LEU A 361 -0.08 -1.47 0.96
CA LEU A 361 -0.26 -0.10 1.43
C LEU A 361 -0.12 0.03 2.95
N THR A 362 -0.63 -0.93 3.72
CA THR A 362 -0.52 -0.89 5.19
C THR A 362 0.88 -1.19 5.68
N GLU A 363 1.65 -1.98 4.92
CA GLU A 363 3.04 -2.30 5.19
C GLU A 363 3.94 -1.10 4.86
N GLU A 364 3.76 -0.48 3.68
CA GLU A 364 4.42 0.78 3.34
C GLU A 364 4.12 1.88 4.38
N LEU A 365 2.89 1.97 4.88
CA LEU A 365 2.53 2.92 5.93
C LEU A 365 3.07 2.53 7.31
N ALA A 366 3.27 1.24 7.58
CA ALA A 366 3.87 0.77 8.82
C ALA A 366 5.37 1.09 8.84
N GLU A 367 6.06 0.95 7.71
CA GLU A 367 7.45 1.34 7.52
C GLU A 367 7.63 2.86 7.51
N ALA A 368 6.71 3.58 6.84
CA ALA A 368 6.75 5.04 6.74
C ALA A 368 6.21 5.77 7.97
N ALA A 369 5.94 5.08 9.09
CA ALA A 369 5.59 5.75 10.34
C ALA A 369 6.76 6.66 10.74
N PRO A 370 6.62 8.00 10.63
CA PRO A 370 7.76 8.88 10.81
C PRO A 370 8.22 8.75 12.26
N ALA A 371 9.48 8.40 12.48
CA ALA A 371 10.04 8.61 13.80
C ALA A 371 9.91 10.12 14.06
N VAL A 372 9.31 10.50 15.19
CA VAL A 372 8.96 11.90 15.53
C VAL A 372 10.19 12.86 15.50
N TYR A 373 11.39 12.30 15.31
CA TYR A 373 12.66 13.00 15.26
C TYR A 373 13.34 13.02 13.87
N ASP A 374 12.78 12.43 12.82
CA ASP A 374 13.42 12.41 11.48
C ASP A 374 13.56 13.83 10.88
N ASP A 375 12.63 14.72 11.23
CA ASP A 375 12.66 16.12 10.81
C ASP A 375 13.62 16.99 11.66
N TYR A 376 14.22 16.45 12.73
CA TYR A 376 15.09 17.20 13.64
C TYR A 376 16.53 16.71 13.60
N ARG A 377 17.46 17.62 13.30
CA ARG A 377 18.90 17.36 13.39
C ARG A 377 19.42 17.76 14.76
N PHE A 378 20.17 16.87 15.39
CA PHE A 378 20.93 17.21 16.59
C PHE A 378 22.14 18.08 16.21
N VAL A 379 22.27 19.23 16.86
CA VAL A 379 23.33 20.21 16.65
C VAL A 379 24.00 20.50 17.98
N THR A 380 25.32 20.37 18.03
CA THR A 380 26.09 20.71 19.23
C THR A 380 26.18 22.23 19.42
N ARG A 381 26.46 22.69 20.65
CA ARG A 381 26.60 24.14 20.91
C ARG A 381 27.66 24.82 20.03
N ALA A 382 28.75 24.12 19.71
CA ALA A 382 29.81 24.62 18.82
C ALA A 382 29.32 24.77 17.36
N GLU A 383 28.52 23.83 16.88
CA GLU A 383 27.93 23.90 15.54
C GLU A 383 26.83 24.96 15.45
N LEU A 384 26.04 25.16 16.51
CA LEU A 384 25.05 26.22 16.58
C LEU A 384 25.70 27.61 16.49
N GLY A 385 26.88 27.77 17.11
CA GLY A 385 27.73 28.96 16.99
C GLY A 385 28.27 29.16 15.58
N ARG A 386 28.77 28.10 14.94
CA ARG A 386 29.23 28.15 13.54
C ARG A 386 28.12 28.52 12.56
N LEU A 387 26.89 28.08 12.84
CA LEU A 387 25.70 28.37 12.01
C LEU A 387 25.08 29.76 12.30
N GLY A 388 25.60 30.50 13.28
CA GLY A 388 25.07 31.82 13.64
C GLY A 388 23.68 31.79 14.30
N LEU A 389 23.24 30.64 14.82
CA LEU A 389 21.90 30.43 15.38
C LEU A 389 21.83 30.62 16.91
N GLU A 390 22.86 31.20 17.54
CA GLU A 390 22.90 31.43 19.00
C GLU A 390 21.80 32.37 19.49
N HIS A 391 21.31 33.27 18.64
CA HIS A 391 20.23 34.20 18.95
C HIS A 391 18.86 33.52 19.14
N LEU A 392 18.73 32.24 18.76
CA LEU A 392 17.51 31.44 18.92
C LEU A 392 17.48 30.65 20.22
N LEU A 393 18.54 30.71 21.03
CA LEU A 393 18.59 30.07 22.34
C LEU A 393 17.47 30.59 23.25
N GLY A 394 16.62 29.68 23.74
CA GLY A 394 15.46 30.01 24.58
C GLY A 394 14.15 30.20 23.82
N THR A 395 14.16 30.15 22.48
CA THR A 395 12.92 30.10 21.68
C THR A 395 12.46 28.66 21.48
N SER A 396 11.17 28.46 21.21
CA SER A 396 10.58 27.13 20.96
C SER A 396 11.10 26.43 19.69
N LEU A 397 11.95 27.10 18.90
CA LEU A 397 12.54 26.58 17.66
C LEU A 397 13.79 25.72 17.90
N LEU A 398 14.44 25.86 19.07
CA LEU A 398 15.57 25.03 19.49
C LEU A 398 15.15 24.25 20.73
N ARG A 399 15.06 22.92 20.61
CA ARG A 399 14.78 22.06 21.77
C ARG A 399 16.08 21.59 22.40
N ALA A 400 16.36 22.04 23.61
CA ALA A 400 17.54 21.59 24.34
C ALA A 400 17.44 20.09 24.66
N TYR A 401 18.53 19.35 24.41
CA TYR A 401 18.65 17.94 24.77
C TYR A 401 20.09 17.62 25.15
N MET A 402 20.28 17.18 26.41
CA MET A 402 21.55 16.82 27.03
C MET A 402 22.66 17.89 26.86
N HIS A 403 23.43 17.83 25.77
CA HIS A 403 24.57 18.72 25.48
C HIS A 403 24.46 19.46 24.14
N GLY A 404 23.28 19.45 23.52
CA GLY A 404 23.02 20.11 22.25
C GLY A 404 21.58 20.55 22.09
N PHE A 405 21.22 20.87 20.86
CA PHE A 405 19.91 21.38 20.48
C PHE A 405 19.39 20.60 19.28
N PHE A 406 18.13 20.19 19.33
CA PHE A 406 17.42 19.74 18.15
C PHE A 406 16.93 20.93 17.35
N VAL A 407 17.30 20.95 16.07
CA VAL A 407 16.96 21.98 15.10
C VAL A 407 16.18 21.33 13.96
N ASP A 408 15.09 21.95 13.55
CA ASP A 408 14.31 21.51 12.39
C ASP A 408 15.21 21.50 11.13
N ASN A 409 15.20 20.40 10.37
CA ASN A 409 16.10 20.13 9.23
C ASN A 409 16.06 21.26 8.19
N ARG A 410 14.88 21.86 8.00
CA ARG A 410 14.69 22.99 7.07
C ARG A 410 15.41 24.26 7.52
N LEU A 411 15.45 24.51 8.83
CA LEU A 411 16.15 25.65 9.40
C LEU A 411 17.67 25.44 9.33
N TYR A 412 18.12 24.22 9.67
CA TYR A 412 19.52 23.83 9.58
C TYR A 412 20.05 23.95 8.14
N ALA A 413 19.31 23.44 7.14
CA ALA A 413 19.71 23.51 5.73
C ALA A 413 19.84 24.95 5.23
N LYS A 414 18.91 25.84 5.62
CA LYS A 414 18.97 27.27 5.28
C LYS A 414 20.18 27.95 5.93
N ALA A 415 20.42 27.69 7.22
CA ALA A 415 21.58 28.24 7.93
C ALA A 415 22.90 27.78 7.30
N LYS A 416 23.01 26.49 6.95
CA LYS A 416 24.18 25.93 6.27
C LYS A 416 24.40 26.56 4.89
N SER A 417 23.35 26.74 4.09
CA SER A 417 23.47 27.38 2.76
C SER A 417 23.89 28.86 2.82
N LEU A 418 23.56 29.57 3.91
CA LEU A 418 23.94 30.96 4.10
C LEU A 418 25.41 31.11 4.55
N MET A 419 25.92 30.13 5.31
CA MET A 419 27.28 30.16 5.84
C MET A 419 28.31 29.65 4.84
N ASP A 420 27.98 28.65 4.00
CA ASP A 420 28.91 28.08 3.02
C ASP A 420 28.50 28.34 1.55
N PRO A 421 28.57 29.59 1.03
CA PRO A 421 28.30 29.88 -0.39
C PRO A 421 29.20 29.15 -1.40
N PHE A 422 30.38 28.69 -0.97
CA PHE A 422 31.41 28.10 -1.83
C PHE A 422 31.51 26.56 -1.74
N ALA A 423 30.57 25.89 -1.05
CA ALA A 423 30.58 24.44 -0.88
C ALA A 423 30.57 23.67 -2.22
N TYR A 424 29.88 24.20 -3.23
CA TYR A 424 29.80 23.56 -4.55
C TYR A 424 31.12 23.64 -5.33
N GLU A 425 31.83 24.78 -5.27
CA GLU A 425 33.10 24.97 -5.97
C GLU A 425 34.23 24.15 -5.34
N THR A 426 34.27 24.09 -4.01
CA THR A 426 35.24 23.29 -3.26
C THR A 426 35.02 21.79 -3.47
N TYR A 427 33.77 21.32 -3.46
CA TYR A 427 33.41 19.94 -3.79
C TYR A 427 33.84 19.56 -5.22
N ARG A 428 33.63 20.45 -6.19
CA ARG A 428 34.05 20.25 -7.58
C ARG A 428 35.57 20.14 -7.71
N GLN A 429 36.34 20.99 -7.03
CA GLN A 429 37.81 20.94 -7.05
C GLN A 429 38.35 19.64 -6.45
N GLN A 430 37.74 19.15 -5.37
CA GLN A 430 38.12 17.87 -4.74
C GLN A 430 37.85 16.67 -5.65
N ARG A 431 36.71 16.65 -6.36
CA ARG A 431 36.43 15.59 -7.35
C ARG A 431 37.38 15.61 -8.53
N ILE A 432 37.78 16.80 -9.00
CA ILE A 432 38.77 16.94 -10.08
C ILE A 432 40.14 16.42 -9.60
N ALA A 433 40.55 16.75 -8.39
CA ALA A 433 41.80 16.25 -7.81
C ALA A 433 41.81 14.72 -7.69
N LYS A 434 40.72 14.11 -7.18
CA LYS A 434 40.59 12.66 -7.04
C LYS A 434 40.69 11.94 -8.38
N LYS A 435 39.99 12.43 -9.41
CA LYS A 435 40.07 11.86 -10.77
C LYS A 435 41.46 12.00 -11.39
N LEU A 436 42.14 13.13 -11.16
CA LEU A 436 43.51 13.33 -11.63
C LEU A 436 44.49 12.34 -10.98
N GLU A 437 44.23 11.93 -9.73
CA GLU A 437 45.05 10.98 -8.99
C GLU A 437 44.82 9.53 -9.47
N GLU A 438 43.57 9.16 -9.74
CA GLU A 438 43.20 7.88 -10.39
C GLU A 438 43.83 7.76 -11.80
N GLU A 439 43.82 8.84 -12.58
CA GLU A 439 44.50 8.90 -13.90
C GLU A 439 46.03 8.84 -13.80
N ARG A 440 46.63 9.26 -12.68
CA ARG A 440 48.07 9.16 -12.44
C ARG A 440 48.48 7.74 -12.04
N GLN A 441 47.66 7.05 -11.24
CA GLN A 441 47.91 5.68 -10.80
C GLN A 441 47.87 4.68 -11.96
N SER A 442 46.95 4.86 -12.92
CA SER A 442 46.83 4.00 -14.11
C SER A 442 47.98 4.13 -15.13
N ARG A 443 48.83 5.15 -15.03
CA ARG A 443 49.88 5.44 -16.03
C ARG A 443 51.27 4.90 -15.71
N ILE A 444 51.53 4.39 -14.51
CA ILE A 444 52.89 4.10 -14.02
C ILE A 444 53.15 2.59 -13.73
N SER A 445 52.16 1.70 -13.84
CA SER A 445 52.41 0.26 -13.63
C SER A 445 53.05 -0.41 -14.87
N ILE A 446 54.38 -0.48 -14.90
CA ILE A 446 55.13 -1.32 -15.83
C ILE A 446 55.00 -2.78 -15.37
N ILE A 447 54.23 -3.60 -16.08
CA ILE A 447 54.02 -5.02 -15.80
C ILE A 447 55.32 -5.81 -16.03
N ARG A 448 55.92 -6.38 -14.97
CA ARG A 448 57.04 -7.34 -15.07
C ARG A 448 56.47 -8.77 -15.03
N LYS A 449 56.86 -9.62 -15.99
CA LYS A 449 56.37 -11.01 -16.12
C LYS A 449 56.99 -11.91 -15.03
N LEU A 450 56.15 -12.67 -14.32
CA LEU A 450 56.61 -13.71 -13.39
C LEU A 450 56.96 -15.02 -14.12
N PRO A 451 57.92 -15.81 -13.60
CA PRO A 451 58.22 -17.17 -14.07
C PRO A 451 57.10 -18.17 -13.77
N LYS A 452 57.06 -19.32 -14.48
CA LYS A 452 56.01 -20.35 -14.36
C LYS A 452 56.22 -21.32 -13.18
N VAL A 453 57.46 -21.55 -12.73
CA VAL A 453 57.78 -22.44 -11.61
C VAL A 453 58.25 -21.62 -10.41
N ASN A 454 57.81 -21.98 -9.20
CA ASN A 454 58.10 -21.27 -7.94
C ASN A 454 57.69 -19.77 -7.95
N THR A 455 56.47 -19.50 -8.41
CA THR A 455 55.86 -18.15 -8.50
C THR A 455 55.90 -17.39 -7.18
N LYS A 456 55.64 -18.06 -6.06
CA LYS A 456 55.63 -17.47 -4.70
C LYS A 456 57.01 -16.98 -4.26
N VAL A 457 58.05 -17.78 -4.49
CA VAL A 457 59.43 -17.41 -4.17
C VAL A 457 59.90 -16.26 -5.05
N ALA A 458 59.54 -16.28 -6.34
CA ALA A 458 59.84 -15.18 -7.24
C ALA A 458 59.15 -13.87 -6.82
N ALA A 459 57.89 -13.92 -6.36
CA ALA A 459 57.15 -12.77 -5.86
C ALA A 459 57.79 -12.18 -4.59
N ARG A 460 58.22 -13.03 -3.65
CA ARG A 460 58.90 -12.60 -2.42
C ARG A 460 60.22 -11.88 -2.69
N ILE A 461 61.04 -12.43 -3.59
CA ILE A 461 62.31 -11.80 -3.99
C ILE A 461 62.06 -10.47 -4.72
N MET A 462 60.98 -10.37 -5.52
CA MET A 462 60.61 -9.11 -6.16
C MET A 462 60.09 -8.08 -5.15
N ALA A 463 59.29 -8.47 -4.17
CA ALA A 463 58.83 -7.59 -3.10
C ALA A 463 59.98 -7.06 -2.24
N GLU A 464 60.90 -7.94 -1.81
CA GLU A 464 62.10 -7.55 -1.07
C GLU A 464 63.01 -6.61 -1.89
N SER A 465 63.12 -6.84 -3.21
CA SER A 465 63.85 -5.92 -4.10
C SER A 465 63.15 -4.56 -4.26
N ALA A 466 61.82 -4.53 -4.28
CA ALA A 466 61.02 -3.31 -4.39
C ALA A 466 61.05 -2.48 -3.10
N ASP A 467 61.01 -3.15 -1.93
CA ASP A 467 61.17 -2.50 -0.63
C ASP A 467 62.60 -2.00 -0.42
N ALA A 468 63.61 -2.73 -0.91
CA ALA A 468 65.00 -2.23 -0.93
C ALA A 468 65.16 -1.00 -1.85
N ASP A 469 64.47 -0.97 -2.99
CA ASP A 469 64.46 0.19 -3.90
C ASP A 469 63.69 1.39 -3.30
N LYS A 470 62.58 1.16 -2.58
CA LYS A 470 61.86 2.20 -1.82
C LYS A 470 62.68 2.74 -0.65
N ALA A 471 63.33 1.87 0.14
CA ALA A 471 64.20 2.26 1.24
C ALA A 471 65.46 3.02 0.78
N ALA A 472 65.93 2.76 -0.45
CA ALA A 472 67.00 3.54 -1.08
C ALA A 472 66.52 4.91 -1.60
N ALA A 473 65.22 5.08 -1.88
CA ALA A 473 64.60 6.33 -2.31
C ALA A 473 64.21 7.24 -1.11
N ASP A 474 63.66 6.67 -0.05
CA ASP A 474 63.42 7.32 1.24
C ASP A 474 64.71 7.29 2.07
N GLY A 475 65.59 8.28 1.85
CA GLY A 475 66.96 8.36 2.39
C GLY A 475 67.13 8.38 3.92
N THR A 476 66.70 7.35 4.63
CA THR A 476 66.76 7.20 6.09
C THR A 476 67.91 6.29 6.55
N ALA A 477 68.62 5.61 5.63
CA ALA A 477 69.76 4.74 5.93
C ALA A 477 71.15 5.38 5.71
N ALA A 478 71.25 6.71 5.62
CA ALA A 478 72.53 7.38 5.32
C ALA A 478 73.46 7.60 6.53
N ALA A 479 73.10 7.18 7.75
CA ALA A 479 73.86 7.53 8.96
C ALA A 479 74.78 6.42 9.51
N ALA A 480 74.75 5.19 8.98
CA ALA A 480 75.45 4.07 9.63
C ALA A 480 76.00 2.99 8.67
N ALA A 481 76.78 3.38 7.64
CA ALA A 481 77.86 2.57 7.05
C ALA A 481 78.35 3.23 5.74
N GLY A 482 79.63 3.60 5.67
CA GLY A 482 80.24 4.32 4.55
C GLY A 482 80.52 3.45 3.33
N SER A 483 79.50 3.03 2.57
CA SER A 483 79.65 2.44 1.24
C SER A 483 78.80 3.19 0.20
N SER A 484 79.36 3.45 -0.97
CA SER A 484 78.73 4.26 -2.03
C SER A 484 77.41 3.66 -2.54
N LYS A 485 76.43 4.51 -2.89
CA LYS A 485 75.10 4.16 -3.43
C LYS A 485 75.11 3.13 -4.57
N ALA A 486 76.20 3.03 -5.33
CA ALA A 486 76.36 2.07 -6.41
C ALA A 486 76.77 0.66 -5.90
N SER A 487 77.51 0.57 -4.80
CA SER A 487 77.96 -0.71 -4.22
C SER A 487 76.82 -1.48 -3.53
N GLN A 488 75.88 -0.77 -2.88
CA GLN A 488 74.68 -1.38 -2.29
C GLN A 488 73.69 -1.86 -3.36
N ARG A 489 73.52 -1.11 -4.46
CA ARG A 489 72.73 -1.56 -5.62
C ARG A 489 73.34 -2.79 -6.31
N ALA A 490 74.66 -2.84 -6.44
CA ALA A 490 75.35 -4.00 -6.99
C ALA A 490 75.28 -5.23 -6.06
N ALA A 491 75.31 -5.03 -4.74
CA ALA A 491 75.16 -6.11 -3.76
C ALA A 491 73.72 -6.67 -3.71
N ALA A 492 72.69 -5.82 -3.82
CA ALA A 492 71.30 -6.24 -3.89
C ALA A 492 70.94 -6.91 -5.23
N ALA A 493 71.53 -6.45 -6.35
CA ALA A 493 71.37 -7.09 -7.65
C ALA A 493 72.11 -8.44 -7.74
N ALA A 494 73.27 -8.57 -7.09
CA ALA A 494 74.01 -9.84 -6.99
C ALA A 494 73.35 -10.86 -6.06
N ALA A 495 72.47 -10.41 -5.15
CA ALA A 495 71.68 -11.25 -4.26
C ALA A 495 70.31 -11.65 -4.85
N ASN A 496 69.93 -11.12 -6.01
CA ASN A 496 68.65 -11.42 -6.65
C ASN A 496 68.79 -12.60 -7.63
N PRO A 497 68.41 -13.84 -7.25
CA PRO A 497 68.62 -15.03 -8.07
C PRO A 497 67.76 -15.06 -9.34
N LEU A 498 66.75 -14.19 -9.47
CA LEU A 498 65.94 -14.07 -10.70
C LEU A 498 66.71 -13.43 -11.86
N ALA A 499 67.78 -12.67 -11.58
CA ALA A 499 68.59 -11.99 -12.60
C ALA A 499 69.86 -12.77 -12.97
N ASP A 500 70.22 -13.82 -12.22
CA ASP A 500 71.42 -14.62 -12.43
C ASP A 500 71.09 -15.85 -13.30
N SER A 501 71.77 -15.96 -14.44
CA SER A 501 71.58 -17.03 -15.42
C SER A 501 71.94 -18.43 -14.89
N ARG A 502 72.66 -18.53 -13.76
CA ARG A 502 72.98 -19.82 -13.13
C ARG A 502 71.80 -20.44 -12.37
N PHE A 503 70.82 -19.64 -11.99
CA PHE A 503 69.65 -20.07 -11.21
C PHE A 503 68.36 -20.10 -12.04
N SER A 504 68.43 -19.91 -13.35
CA SER A 504 67.27 -19.98 -14.24
C SER A 504 66.57 -21.34 -14.19
N ALA A 505 67.34 -22.42 -14.04
CA ALA A 505 66.82 -23.79 -13.90
C ALA A 505 65.85 -23.95 -12.71
N MET A 506 66.05 -23.22 -11.60
CA MET A 506 65.19 -23.29 -10.41
C MET A 506 63.77 -22.72 -10.65
N PHE A 507 63.61 -21.88 -11.68
CA PHE A 507 62.35 -21.18 -12.00
C PHE A 507 61.72 -21.63 -13.34
N GLU A 508 62.38 -22.56 -14.05
CA GLU A 508 61.92 -23.12 -15.33
C GLU A 508 61.66 -24.64 -15.26
N ASP A 509 62.44 -25.39 -14.48
CA ASP A 509 62.34 -26.85 -14.40
C ASP A 509 61.29 -27.30 -13.34
N PRO A 510 60.34 -28.20 -13.70
CA PRO A 510 59.28 -28.65 -12.79
C PRO A 510 59.78 -29.55 -11.64
N ASP A 511 60.96 -30.14 -11.77
CA ASP A 511 61.57 -30.98 -10.74
C ASP A 511 62.02 -30.18 -9.50
N PHE A 512 62.13 -28.85 -9.62
CA PHE A 512 62.44 -27.93 -8.50
C PHE A 512 61.20 -27.30 -7.87
N THR A 513 60.00 -27.87 -8.12
CA THR A 513 58.77 -27.43 -7.47
C THR A 513 58.86 -27.66 -5.96
N ILE A 514 58.63 -26.60 -5.19
CA ILE A 514 58.62 -26.69 -3.72
C ILE A 514 57.28 -27.29 -3.31
N ASP A 515 57.32 -28.51 -2.77
CA ASP A 515 56.15 -29.18 -2.20
C ASP A 515 55.94 -28.72 -0.74
N GLU A 516 54.89 -27.93 -0.52
CA GLU A 516 54.54 -27.38 0.78
C GLU A 516 53.96 -28.44 1.75
N GLU A 517 53.60 -29.64 1.26
CA GLU A 517 53.04 -30.73 2.06
C GLU A 517 54.12 -31.65 2.65
N ALA A 518 55.36 -31.59 2.14
CA ALA A 518 56.48 -32.40 2.61
C ALA A 518 56.82 -32.11 4.10
N GLU A 519 57.07 -33.17 4.88
CA GLU A 519 57.35 -33.06 6.32
C GLU A 519 58.60 -32.22 6.62
N GLU A 520 59.61 -32.27 5.74
CA GLU A 520 60.84 -31.49 5.85
C GLU A 520 60.61 -29.98 5.72
N TYR A 521 59.73 -29.57 4.79
CA TYR A 521 59.37 -28.17 4.58
C TYR A 521 58.59 -27.60 5.78
N ARG A 522 57.66 -28.40 6.33
CA ARG A 522 56.87 -28.04 7.52
C ARG A 522 57.71 -27.92 8.79
N LEU A 523 58.79 -28.71 8.92
CA LEU A 523 59.72 -28.60 10.04
C LEU A 523 60.55 -27.31 9.98
N LEU A 524 60.93 -26.88 8.78
CA LEU A 524 61.76 -25.68 8.56
C LEU A 524 60.94 -24.38 8.57
N HIS A 525 59.65 -24.43 8.25
CA HIS A 525 58.74 -23.28 8.24
C HIS A 525 57.52 -23.44 9.19
N PRO A 526 57.70 -23.32 10.53
CA PRO A 526 56.63 -23.50 11.51
C PRO A 526 55.46 -22.48 11.40
N ASN A 527 55.68 -21.34 10.74
CA ASN A 527 54.71 -20.24 10.61
C ASN A 527 54.11 -20.10 9.19
N ALA A 528 54.32 -21.09 8.30
CA ALA A 528 53.94 -21.01 6.89
C ALA A 528 52.47 -20.65 6.63
N ALA A 529 51.55 -20.98 7.54
CA ALA A 529 50.12 -20.67 7.39
C ALA A 529 49.78 -19.17 7.53
N ARG A 530 50.59 -18.39 8.25
CA ARG A 530 50.44 -16.93 8.35
C ARG A 530 51.08 -16.23 7.15
N GLU A 531 52.28 -16.65 6.75
CA GLU A 531 53.00 -16.11 5.59
C GLU A 531 52.19 -16.28 4.30
N LYS A 532 51.46 -17.40 4.14
CA LYS A 532 50.56 -17.62 2.99
C LYS A 532 49.51 -16.52 2.77
N LYS A 533 48.92 -15.95 3.84
CA LYS A 533 47.89 -14.91 3.72
C LYS A 533 48.48 -13.57 3.29
N ASP A 534 49.58 -13.19 3.92
CA ASP A 534 50.30 -11.96 3.58
C ASP A 534 50.87 -12.05 2.14
N GLU A 535 51.26 -13.26 1.70
CA GLU A 535 51.75 -13.54 0.34
C GLU A 535 50.64 -13.45 -0.74
N GLU A 536 49.43 -13.93 -0.45
CA GLU A 536 48.27 -13.83 -1.36
C GLU A 536 47.78 -12.37 -1.52
N GLU A 537 47.82 -11.59 -0.44
CA GLU A 537 47.50 -10.15 -0.49
C GLU A 537 48.53 -9.37 -1.32
N LEU A 538 49.83 -9.63 -1.13
CA LEU A 538 50.90 -9.00 -1.91
C LEU A 538 50.84 -9.33 -3.41
N LEU A 539 50.46 -10.57 -3.77
CA LEU A 539 50.27 -10.98 -5.16
C LEU A 539 49.09 -10.23 -5.81
N ARG A 540 47.98 -10.03 -5.08
CA ARG A 540 46.80 -9.28 -5.56
C ARG A 540 47.06 -7.78 -5.71
N GLU A 541 47.85 -7.19 -4.83
CA GLU A 541 48.13 -5.75 -4.86
C GLU A 541 49.15 -5.36 -5.94
N HIS A 542 50.05 -6.28 -6.33
CA HIS A 542 51.20 -5.93 -7.18
C HIS A 542 51.25 -6.63 -8.55
N PHE A 543 50.49 -7.70 -8.81
CA PHE A 543 50.62 -8.46 -10.06
C PHE A 543 49.27 -8.92 -10.64
N GLN A 544 49.13 -8.81 -11.97
CA GLN A 544 47.97 -9.29 -12.72
C GLN A 544 48.34 -10.59 -13.44
N GLU A 545 47.67 -11.70 -13.12
CA GLU A 545 47.89 -12.99 -13.79
C GLU A 545 47.51 -12.91 -15.27
N VAL A 546 48.46 -13.27 -16.14
CA VAL A 546 48.22 -13.42 -17.58
C VAL A 546 47.88 -14.88 -17.84
N LEU A 547 46.58 -15.20 -17.87
CA LEU A 547 46.09 -16.47 -18.41
C LEU A 547 46.28 -16.44 -19.93
N SER A 548 47.21 -17.24 -20.44
CA SER A 548 47.40 -17.46 -21.88
C SER A 548 46.52 -18.60 -22.38
N ASP A 549 45.71 -18.26 -23.37
CA ASP A 549 44.75 -19.04 -24.14
C ASP A 549 45.40 -20.19 -24.96
N GLU A 550 44.96 -21.44 -24.73
CA GLU A 550 44.90 -22.51 -25.75
C GLU A 550 43.85 -23.59 -25.35
N GLY A 551 42.59 -23.32 -25.71
CA GLY A 551 41.67 -24.23 -26.40
C GLY A 551 41.19 -25.56 -25.77
N GLY A 552 39.93 -25.57 -25.28
CA GLY A 552 39.07 -26.77 -25.24
C GLY A 552 37.85 -26.69 -24.29
N GLY A 553 36.67 -26.30 -24.82
CA GLY A 553 35.42 -25.91 -24.12
C GLY A 553 34.69 -26.97 -23.28
N SER A 554 33.54 -26.71 -22.63
CA SER A 554 32.43 -25.79 -22.93
C SER A 554 31.58 -25.60 -21.65
N SER A 555 30.95 -24.42 -21.55
CA SER A 555 29.64 -24.08 -20.93
C SER A 555 29.39 -24.44 -19.47
N ASP A 556 28.68 -23.68 -18.65
CA ASP A 556 27.98 -22.38 -18.67
C ASP A 556 27.28 -22.40 -17.30
N GLY A 557 27.25 -21.30 -16.53
CA GLY A 557 26.45 -21.30 -15.30
C GLY A 557 26.87 -20.36 -14.18
N GLY A 558 26.57 -19.07 -14.34
CA GLY A 558 25.98 -18.23 -13.30
C GLY A 558 26.91 -17.66 -12.22
N ASP A 559 27.43 -16.47 -12.49
CA ASP A 559 27.90 -15.52 -11.47
C ASP A 559 26.70 -14.97 -10.66
N GLU A 560 26.76 -15.12 -9.34
CA GLU A 560 26.05 -14.29 -8.37
C GLU A 560 27.12 -13.49 -7.62
N ASP A 561 27.51 -12.34 -8.18
CA ASP A 561 28.27 -11.33 -7.46
C ASP A 561 27.32 -10.27 -6.88
N ASP A 562 27.55 -10.03 -5.59
CA ASP A 562 27.04 -8.94 -4.78
C ASP A 562 27.32 -7.57 -5.43
N ASP A 563 26.26 -6.86 -5.83
CA ASP A 563 26.32 -5.47 -6.30
C ASP A 563 26.14 -4.49 -5.12
N ASP A 564 27.24 -4.18 -4.43
CA ASP A 564 27.39 -2.97 -3.62
C ASP A 564 27.85 -1.81 -4.53
N GLY A 565 26.91 -1.30 -5.33
CA GLY A 565 27.09 -0.21 -6.28
C GLY A 565 26.51 1.12 -5.79
N ALA A 566 27.23 1.79 -4.88
CA ALA A 566 27.00 3.19 -4.57
C ALA A 566 27.65 4.11 -5.61
N ASP A 567 26.86 4.70 -6.51
CA ASP A 567 26.99 6.11 -6.93
C ASP A 567 25.87 6.51 -7.92
N SER A 568 24.85 7.21 -7.43
CA SER A 568 23.96 8.01 -8.26
C SER A 568 24.26 9.50 -7.99
N LEU A 569 24.93 10.16 -8.94
CA LEU A 569 25.07 11.61 -8.97
C LEU A 569 24.22 12.21 -10.09
N ASP A 570 23.20 12.94 -9.65
CA ASP A 570 22.68 14.21 -10.14
C ASP A 570 22.72 14.50 -11.66
N GLU A 571 21.56 14.35 -12.29
CA GLU A 571 21.10 15.20 -13.39
C GLU A 571 20.34 16.40 -12.79
N MET A 572 20.99 17.57 -12.76
CA MET A 572 20.36 18.85 -12.41
C MET A 572 19.52 19.37 -13.59
N ASP A 573 18.19 19.32 -13.43
CA ASP A 573 17.20 20.01 -14.26
C ASP A 573 17.22 21.52 -13.95
N GLU A 574 17.55 22.35 -14.94
CA GLU A 574 17.42 23.80 -14.90
C GLU A 574 15.94 24.20 -14.79
N ARG A 575 15.53 24.68 -13.61
CA ARG A 575 14.23 25.34 -13.45
C ARG A 575 14.41 26.73 -12.84
N SER A 576 14.20 27.71 -13.69
CA SER A 576 14.16 29.14 -13.42
C SER A 576 13.22 29.49 -12.26
N THR A 577 13.79 30.00 -11.17
CA THR A 577 13.02 30.58 -10.05
C THR A 577 12.82 32.07 -10.25
N GLU A 578 11.57 32.46 -10.48
CA GLU A 578 11.09 33.84 -10.40
C GLU A 578 11.27 34.41 -8.98
N ALA A 579 11.74 35.67 -8.92
CA ALA A 579 11.95 36.43 -7.70
C ALA A 579 10.65 36.72 -6.92
N PRO A 580 10.66 36.68 -5.57
CA PRO A 580 9.49 37.04 -4.78
C PRO A 580 9.39 38.56 -4.59
N ARG A 581 8.35 39.15 -5.17
CA ARG A 581 7.91 40.53 -4.92
C ARG A 581 7.34 40.67 -3.50
N ALA A 582 7.84 41.69 -2.79
CA ALA A 582 7.46 42.06 -1.43
C ALA A 582 5.94 42.31 -1.26
N LYS A 583 5.35 41.68 -0.23
CA LYS A 583 3.97 41.96 0.23
C LYS A 583 3.98 43.19 1.16
N LYS A 584 3.41 44.30 0.69
CA LYS A 584 2.94 45.42 1.52
C LYS A 584 1.55 45.07 2.12
N LYS A 585 1.36 45.41 3.39
CA LYS A 585 0.07 45.35 4.12
C LYS A 585 -1.01 46.19 3.44
N PRO A 586 -2.30 45.83 3.47
CA PRO A 586 -3.37 46.78 3.23
C PRO A 586 -3.97 47.26 4.56
N ASN A 587 -3.90 48.57 4.77
CA ASN A 587 -4.76 49.27 5.73
C ASN A 587 -5.93 49.90 4.97
N SER A 588 -7.05 50.02 5.66
CA SER A 588 -8.36 50.52 5.24
C SER A 588 -8.37 51.75 4.30
N LYS A 589 -9.26 51.74 3.29
CA LYS A 589 -10.38 52.72 3.08
C LYS A 589 -10.84 52.80 1.61
N ARG A 590 -12.18 52.71 1.46
CA ARG A 590 -13.09 53.35 0.49
C ARG A 590 -12.87 53.17 -1.03
N LEU A 591 -13.80 52.44 -1.65
CA LEU A 591 -14.18 52.51 -3.07
C LEU A 591 -15.08 53.73 -3.33
N PRO A 592 -15.07 54.26 -4.57
CA PRO A 592 -16.33 54.32 -5.32
C PRO A 592 -16.24 53.83 -6.78
N GLU A 593 -17.43 53.60 -7.32
CA GLU A 593 -17.84 52.81 -8.49
C GLU A 593 -17.40 53.33 -9.88
N ARG A 594 -17.28 52.41 -10.85
CA ARG A 594 -17.38 52.72 -12.29
C ARG A 594 -17.91 51.51 -13.11
N PRO A 595 -18.76 51.70 -14.15
CA PRO A 595 -19.66 50.67 -14.72
C PRO A 595 -19.04 49.89 -15.93
N PRO A 596 -19.75 48.88 -16.51
CA PRO A 596 -19.12 47.71 -17.13
C PRO A 596 -18.75 47.87 -18.62
N ALA A 597 -17.64 47.22 -19.02
CA ALA A 597 -17.16 47.15 -20.39
C ALA A 597 -17.41 45.76 -21.01
N GLY A 598 -17.95 45.75 -22.24
CA GLY A 598 -18.23 44.56 -23.06
C GLY A 598 -16.99 43.86 -23.64
N PRO A 599 -17.20 42.74 -24.35
CA PRO A 599 -16.13 41.79 -24.69
C PRO A 599 -15.34 42.23 -25.95
N PRO A 600 -14.00 42.05 -26.00
CA PRO A 600 -13.22 42.42 -27.17
C PRO A 600 -13.13 41.29 -28.23
N ALA A 601 -13.27 41.72 -29.48
CA ALA A 601 -13.17 40.93 -30.70
C ALA A 601 -11.70 40.58 -31.09
N LYS A 602 -11.56 39.45 -31.80
CA LYS A 602 -10.31 38.89 -32.35
C LYS A 602 -9.72 39.79 -33.44
N ARG A 603 -8.39 39.97 -33.43
CA ARG A 603 -7.59 40.47 -34.57
C ARG A 603 -6.59 39.40 -35.04
N PRO A 604 -6.34 39.27 -36.35
CA PRO A 604 -5.47 38.24 -36.93
C PRO A 604 -3.99 38.65 -36.83
N LYS A 605 -3.10 37.68 -36.60
CA LYS A 605 -1.64 37.89 -36.58
C LYS A 605 -1.06 37.66 -37.97
N GLN A 606 -0.34 38.67 -38.46
CA GLN A 606 0.50 38.64 -39.65
C GLN A 606 1.73 37.76 -39.45
N ALA A 607 2.12 37.08 -40.53
CA ALA A 607 3.36 36.32 -40.66
C ALA A 607 4.57 37.25 -40.63
N GLN A 608 5.57 36.91 -39.82
CA GLN A 608 6.92 37.47 -39.89
C GLN A 608 7.93 36.33 -39.99
N THR A 609 8.84 36.53 -40.92
CA THR A 609 9.92 35.69 -41.41
C THR A 609 10.95 35.36 -40.31
N ALA A 610 11.37 34.09 -40.27
CA ALA A 610 12.37 33.57 -39.36
C ALA A 610 13.79 34.01 -39.77
N THR A 611 14.53 34.60 -38.83
CA THR A 611 15.99 34.73 -38.89
C THR A 611 16.64 33.58 -38.11
N GLU A 612 17.70 33.03 -38.69
CA GLU A 612 18.47 31.89 -38.22
C GLU A 612 19.16 32.17 -36.87
N GLY A 613 19.12 31.20 -35.96
CA GLY A 613 19.90 31.22 -34.72
C GLY A 613 19.80 29.91 -33.93
N GLY A 614 20.95 29.22 -33.78
CA GLY A 614 21.29 28.32 -32.68
C GLY A 614 20.51 27.01 -32.53
N LYS A 615 21.00 25.92 -33.13
CA LYS A 615 20.52 24.54 -32.88
C LYS A 615 21.04 24.01 -31.53
N GLY A 616 20.15 23.95 -30.54
CA GLY A 616 20.20 22.93 -29.48
C GLY A 616 19.29 21.75 -29.86
N PRO A 617 19.57 20.51 -29.40
CA PRO A 617 18.72 19.37 -29.71
C PRO A 617 17.32 19.52 -29.07
N SER A 618 16.28 19.53 -29.90
CA SER A 618 14.88 19.53 -29.45
C SER A 618 14.32 18.11 -29.48
N MET A 619 13.80 17.63 -28.36
CA MET A 619 13.11 16.34 -28.24
C MET A 619 11.77 16.37 -28.99
N PHE A 620 11.54 15.43 -29.90
CA PHE A 620 10.26 15.27 -30.61
C PHE A 620 9.55 13.99 -30.16
N VAL A 621 8.31 14.11 -29.69
CA VAL A 621 7.43 12.97 -29.38
C VAL A 621 6.59 12.63 -30.61
N ALA A 622 6.80 11.47 -31.22
CA ALA A 622 6.00 11.00 -32.34
C ALA A 622 4.61 10.55 -31.85
N ARG A 623 3.55 11.23 -32.33
CA ARG A 623 2.16 10.92 -31.94
C ARG A 623 1.53 9.80 -32.77
N ASP A 624 1.97 9.61 -34.01
CA ASP A 624 1.39 8.66 -34.97
C ASP A 624 2.48 7.94 -35.80
N ALA A 625 2.17 6.76 -36.33
CA ALA A 625 3.10 5.97 -37.16
C ALA A 625 3.58 6.71 -38.41
N THR A 626 2.72 7.53 -39.01
CA THR A 626 3.06 8.37 -40.17
C THR A 626 4.05 9.49 -39.81
N ALA A 627 3.96 10.03 -38.59
CA ALA A 627 4.90 11.02 -38.08
C ALA A 627 6.27 10.41 -37.77
N ALA A 628 6.30 9.16 -37.29
CA ALA A 628 7.54 8.42 -37.07
C ALA A 628 8.24 8.04 -38.39
N GLU A 629 7.50 7.73 -39.45
CA GLU A 629 8.06 7.48 -40.78
C GLU A 629 8.59 8.75 -41.46
N ALA A 630 7.87 9.87 -41.34
CA ALA A 630 8.34 11.17 -41.83
C ALA A 630 9.62 11.64 -41.11
N PHE A 631 9.71 11.41 -39.79
CA PHE A 631 10.92 11.68 -39.02
C PHE A 631 12.11 10.84 -39.49
N ARG A 632 11.92 9.54 -39.75
CA ARG A 632 12.96 8.65 -40.30
C ARG A 632 13.44 9.07 -41.69
N ARG A 633 12.59 9.74 -42.47
CA ARG A 633 12.95 10.31 -43.78
C ARG A 633 13.56 11.73 -43.69
N GLY A 634 13.65 12.31 -42.49
CA GLY A 634 14.18 13.67 -42.29
C GLY A 634 13.26 14.78 -42.79
N GLU A 635 11.98 14.50 -43.03
CA GLU A 635 11.02 15.45 -43.58
C GLU A 635 10.09 16.02 -42.49
N SER A 636 9.86 17.33 -42.51
CA SER A 636 8.89 17.96 -41.59
C SER A 636 7.46 17.92 -42.15
N LEU A 637 6.55 17.22 -41.46
CA LEU A 637 5.12 17.16 -41.82
C LEU A 637 4.43 18.53 -41.73
N ALA A 638 4.97 19.45 -40.93
CA ALA A 638 4.44 20.81 -40.78
C ALA A 638 4.49 21.60 -42.11
N ALA A 639 5.54 21.40 -42.93
CA ALA A 639 5.64 22.03 -44.24
C ALA A 639 4.61 21.47 -45.24
N LYS A 640 4.31 20.16 -45.16
CA LYS A 640 3.31 19.48 -46.02
C LYS A 640 1.87 19.84 -45.64
N LEU A 641 1.59 20.06 -44.35
CA LEU A 641 0.28 20.51 -43.86
C LEU A 641 -0.09 21.95 -44.28
N ASN A 642 0.91 22.78 -44.56
CA ASN A 642 0.72 24.17 -44.98
C ASN A 642 0.45 24.34 -46.48
N GLN A 643 0.53 23.27 -47.28
CA GLN A 643 0.18 23.31 -48.72
C GLN A 643 -1.33 23.17 -48.94
N PRO A 644 -1.89 23.76 -50.01
CA PRO A 644 -3.30 23.58 -50.37
C PRO A 644 -3.64 22.11 -50.63
N LEU A 645 -4.88 21.71 -50.30
CA LEU A 645 -5.33 20.31 -50.32
C LEU A 645 -5.14 19.63 -51.70
N SER A 646 -5.28 20.39 -52.79
CA SER A 646 -5.10 19.90 -54.15
C SER A 646 -3.68 19.43 -54.46
N GLU A 647 -2.65 20.09 -53.92
CA GLU A 647 -1.24 19.69 -54.10
C GLU A 647 -0.87 18.49 -53.21
N ARG A 648 -1.50 18.37 -52.03
CA ARG A 648 -1.33 17.20 -51.15
C ARG A 648 -1.86 15.92 -51.80
N VAL A 649 -3.03 15.98 -52.43
CA VAL A 649 -3.63 14.82 -53.11
C VAL A 649 -2.84 14.43 -54.36
N ALA A 650 -2.21 15.39 -55.05
CA ALA A 650 -1.38 15.11 -56.22
C ALA A 650 0.01 14.53 -55.87
N SER A 651 0.51 14.80 -54.65
CA SER A 651 1.84 14.36 -54.19
C SER A 651 1.84 13.08 -53.35
N GLU A 652 0.65 12.56 -53.00
CA GLU A 652 0.55 11.22 -52.41
C GLU A 652 0.79 10.14 -53.47
N PRO A 653 1.82 9.28 -53.32
CA PRO A 653 1.96 8.12 -54.19
C PRO A 653 0.78 7.18 -53.94
N GLN A 654 0.08 6.78 -55.02
CA GLN A 654 -0.94 5.73 -54.96
C GLN A 654 -0.29 4.42 -54.52
N SER A 655 -0.22 4.21 -53.21
CA SER A 655 0.31 2.99 -52.60
C SER A 655 -0.84 2.09 -52.17
N ALA A 656 -0.65 0.80 -52.42
CA ALA A 656 -1.59 -0.30 -52.31
C ALA A 656 -2.30 -0.39 -50.94
N PRO A 657 -3.51 -0.97 -50.88
CA PRO A 657 -4.28 -1.03 -49.64
C PRO A 657 -3.54 -1.85 -48.56
N PRO A 658 -3.53 -1.39 -47.30
CA PRO A 658 -2.87 -2.11 -46.22
C PRO A 658 -3.60 -3.43 -45.96
N ARG A 659 -2.89 -4.56 -46.13
CA ARG A 659 -3.33 -5.86 -45.59
C ARG A 659 -3.42 -5.75 -44.06
N ARG A 660 -4.63 -5.81 -43.50
CA ARG A 660 -4.84 -6.03 -42.07
C ARG A 660 -5.66 -7.29 -41.84
N LEU A 661 -5.14 -8.11 -40.92
CA LEU A 661 -5.82 -9.23 -40.29
C LEU A 661 -6.96 -8.71 -39.39
N GLY A 662 -8.16 -9.28 -39.52
CA GLY A 662 -9.19 -9.25 -38.47
C GLY A 662 -10.32 -8.21 -38.62
N GLY A 663 -11.30 -8.51 -39.47
CA GLY A 663 -12.69 -8.68 -39.04
C GLY A 663 -13.54 -7.53 -38.46
N SER A 664 -13.63 -6.36 -39.12
CA SER A 664 -14.82 -5.50 -39.00
C SER A 664 -15.14 -4.84 -40.34
N ARG A 665 -16.36 -5.05 -40.84
CA ARG A 665 -16.80 -4.72 -42.20
C ARG A 665 -17.49 -3.35 -42.21
N GLU A 666 -16.85 -2.32 -42.74
CA GLU A 666 -17.47 -1.01 -42.96
C GLU A 666 -18.33 -1.03 -44.24
N VAL A 667 -19.53 -0.48 -44.14
CA VAL A 667 -20.50 -0.32 -45.24
C VAL A 667 -20.41 1.11 -45.74
N SER A 668 -19.97 1.31 -46.99
CA SER A 668 -19.97 2.62 -47.64
C SER A 668 -21.19 2.79 -48.54
N PHE A 669 -21.92 3.89 -48.34
CA PHE A 669 -23.14 4.24 -49.07
C PHE A 669 -22.79 5.15 -50.25
N VAL A 670 -23.13 4.72 -51.48
CA VAL A 670 -22.92 5.51 -52.71
C VAL A 670 -24.25 6.09 -53.16
N PRO A 671 -24.44 7.43 -53.16
CA PRO A 671 -25.66 8.04 -53.67
C PRO A 671 -25.66 7.99 -55.21
N ARG A 672 -26.69 7.37 -55.81
CA ARG A 672 -26.92 7.35 -57.26
C ARG A 672 -27.32 8.76 -57.74
N GLY A 673 -26.42 9.42 -58.45
CA GLY A 673 -26.73 10.60 -59.27
C GLY A 673 -27.46 10.18 -60.55
N GLY A 674 -28.60 10.82 -60.80
CA GLY A 674 -29.39 10.61 -62.01
C GLY A 674 -28.70 11.16 -63.26
N GLY A 675 -28.66 10.36 -64.31
CA GLY A 675 -28.35 10.78 -65.67
C GLY A 675 -29.59 10.58 -66.53
N GLY A 676 -30.02 11.63 -67.20
CA GLY A 676 -31.02 11.56 -68.27
C GLY A 676 -30.46 10.89 -69.52
N GLY A 677 -31.38 10.38 -70.34
CA GLY A 677 -31.12 9.64 -71.56
C GLY A 677 -31.82 8.29 -71.54
#